data_AF-A0AAV0NQ64-F1
#
_entry.id   AF-A0AAV0NQ64-F1
#
_cell.length_a   1.000
_cell.length_b   1.000
_cell.length_c   1.000
_cell.angle_alpha   90.00
_cell.angle_beta   90.00
_cell.angle_gamma   90.00
#
_symmetry.space_group_name_H-M   'P 1'
#
loop_
_entity.id
_entity.type
_entity.pdbx_description
1 polymer ?
#
loop_
_entity_poly.entity_id
_entity_poly.type
_entity_poly.pdbx_seq_one_letter_code
_entity_poly.pdbx_strand_id
1 'polypeptide(L)'
;MGEAPISELLHYPEREILRRYELRLLRCTYCPPSMDSLFQCQSSPSDVLSLSSKQHESINQVLSYIEDGDYLQALSLDVATELLSLGVAEENENDADDQVCSKLLAHVERFVMSGIGSDDFDEIACRAIFVLCIGVAALFYFTQSNITGPLDEVSSPPLPFQFAEGSNMIDWETWSRNQLMSEGADLHGMCSNLLYIVLAKILVMKTKDLLCEGSVSSTYAVRSTSWWLSRLLFTEQRVLSQPSSLLFDLLQVSVSETLNHFGTVEKVSNYWGANLLGEEASTLVSVAHLEAGIIQRLYGLVDSARKHIGSAEAAAGLQLSVTGVLGYRNDPQVKPTAQRVLLLNRTSLSNGGGGSSARYNPLSKLVEDSLDPQKTDESESCDILKKPILFDKGCKVGTALLQDEICGPSLLSPTQQAVILTHCYMIQKGSQHDELTKWDVAPFVEAIDSQPSSLFTLEFFCNLLRVRWESTRSNTKLRAVEMMGKLVENLEKSFPGVARRIPFCYVANFPTIPTLKKEYGELLLSCGLVGEAIKIFEALQLWDNLIQCKCLLGQKTAAVELIKMRSLKCLTTQGYDFMCSLGDVTNDDSCYEKALKVSNYNSARAMRALARSAYNRGVYEQSKTLWESAMALNSLNPDGWFALGAAALKKIIVTWQAVEALQRVADITGKRIDVKLVVRIMEEMERRNSSIGSRIPLSSYENEPTSQSGNPVCSTEAEGNVSETLLLLELLGKILQKMVKNVSRPEIWGLYARWHKIKGDPIMCSEALLKQIRGYQGSDLWKDSDRFKKFAHASVELCEVYMDMSASTSSCTKLSSAEMHLSNTIRQAKSFSDTQEFQDLQACLDTVRAKLKSRTTLAP
;
A
#
# COMPACT_ATOMS: atom_id res chain seq x y z
N MET A 1 36.86 43.74 -31.17
CA MET A 1 35.48 44.07 -31.60
C MET A 1 34.82 42.78 -32.02
N GLY A 2 33.70 42.46 -31.39
CA GLY A 2 32.96 41.21 -31.57
C GLY A 2 32.39 40.75 -30.23
N GLU A 3 31.63 41.64 -29.58
CA GLU A 3 30.78 41.28 -28.44
C GLU A 3 29.76 40.24 -28.92
N ALA A 4 29.76 39.06 -28.30
CA ALA A 4 28.65 38.12 -28.39
C ALA A 4 27.48 38.68 -27.55
N PRO A 5 26.23 38.60 -28.02
CA PRO A 5 25.11 39.24 -27.36
C PRO A 5 24.77 38.51 -26.05
N ILE A 6 24.91 39.21 -24.94
CA ILE A 6 24.39 38.84 -23.63
C ILE A 6 22.87 39.12 -23.64
N SER A 7 22.07 38.25 -24.27
CA SER A 7 20.60 38.47 -24.35
C SER A 7 19.74 37.29 -23.86
N GLU A 8 20.26 36.36 -23.05
CA GLU A 8 19.45 35.26 -22.46
C GLU A 8 19.32 35.31 -20.93
N LEU A 9 19.68 36.43 -20.29
CA LEU A 9 19.60 36.61 -18.82
C LEU A 9 18.58 37.69 -18.39
N LEU A 10 17.49 37.83 -19.14
CA LEU A 10 16.32 38.57 -18.63
C LEU A 10 15.62 37.68 -17.60
N HIS A 11 15.92 37.91 -16.32
CA HIS A 11 15.09 37.47 -15.20
C HIS A 11 13.65 37.92 -15.45
N TYR A 12 12.74 37.01 -15.76
CA TYR A 12 11.30 37.28 -15.76
C TYR A 12 10.82 37.29 -14.30
N PRO A 13 10.55 38.46 -13.69
CA PRO A 13 10.18 38.56 -12.27
C PRO A 13 8.90 37.77 -11.96
N GLU A 14 7.96 37.73 -12.92
CA GLU A 14 6.68 37.06 -12.79
C GLU A 14 6.80 35.56 -12.57
N ARG A 15 7.68 34.90 -13.34
CA ARG A 15 7.97 33.47 -13.19
C ARG A 15 8.49 33.12 -11.80
N GLU A 16 9.31 34.00 -11.22
CA GLU A 16 9.87 33.78 -9.88
C GLU A 16 8.79 33.95 -8.80
N ILE A 17 7.89 34.92 -8.96
CA ILE A 17 6.74 35.14 -8.08
C ILE A 17 5.80 33.92 -8.08
N LEU A 18 5.43 33.41 -9.26
CA LEU A 18 4.58 32.21 -9.39
C LEU A 18 5.19 30.98 -8.70
N ARG A 19 6.51 30.77 -8.88
CA ARG A 19 7.24 29.69 -8.18
C ARG A 19 7.26 29.84 -6.67
N ARG A 20 7.27 31.07 -6.14
CA ARG A 20 7.16 31.34 -4.71
C ARG A 20 5.77 30.97 -4.18
N TYR A 21 4.70 31.24 -4.93
CA TYR A 21 3.35 30.79 -4.57
C TYR A 21 3.25 29.26 -4.51
N GLU A 22 3.83 28.56 -5.51
CA GLU A 22 3.90 27.09 -5.48
C GLU A 22 4.63 26.56 -4.23
N LEU A 23 5.78 27.17 -3.90
CA LEU A 23 6.57 26.75 -2.75
C LEU A 23 5.85 26.99 -1.43
N ARG A 24 5.16 28.13 -1.28
CA ARG A 24 4.32 28.46 -0.12
C ARG A 24 3.22 27.42 0.09
N LEU A 25 2.46 27.08 -0.96
CA LEU A 25 1.45 26.01 -0.87
C LEU A 25 2.04 24.67 -0.42
N LEU A 26 3.21 24.30 -0.96
CA LEU A 26 3.86 23.03 -0.58
C LEU A 26 4.34 23.06 0.87
N ARG A 27 4.81 24.20 1.40
CA ARG A 27 5.26 24.33 2.81
C ARG A 27 4.17 23.94 3.80
N CYS A 28 2.90 24.22 3.49
CA CYS A 28 1.76 23.82 4.33
C CYS A 28 1.68 22.30 4.57
N THR A 29 2.31 21.46 3.72
CA THR A 29 2.27 20.00 3.84
C THR A 29 3.49 19.39 4.53
N TYR A 30 4.50 20.16 4.92
CA TYR A 30 5.68 19.62 5.64
C TYR A 30 6.28 20.56 6.69
N CYS A 31 5.84 21.82 6.78
CA CYS A 31 6.32 22.81 7.73
C CYS A 31 5.15 23.30 8.63
N PRO A 32 5.33 23.43 9.96
CA PRO A 32 4.32 24.02 10.82
C PRO A 32 4.33 25.57 10.71
N PRO A 33 3.15 26.22 10.86
CA PRO A 33 2.97 27.67 10.62
C PRO A 33 3.81 28.59 11.53
N SER A 34 4.27 28.14 12.70
CA SER A 34 5.10 28.97 13.59
C SER A 34 6.53 29.18 13.09
N MET A 35 6.99 28.37 12.12
CA MET A 35 8.28 28.59 11.47
C MET A 35 8.25 29.87 10.59
N ASP A 36 7.07 30.36 10.21
CA ASP A 36 6.89 31.59 9.43
C ASP A 36 7.30 32.87 10.14
N SER A 37 7.32 32.90 11.47
CA SER A 37 7.84 34.05 12.23
C SER A 37 9.34 34.30 12.00
N LEU A 38 10.11 33.27 11.59
CA LEU A 38 11.47 33.42 11.09
C LEU A 38 11.52 33.68 9.57
N PHE A 39 10.50 33.24 8.83
CA PHE A 39 10.39 33.47 7.38
C PHE A 39 9.90 34.89 7.03
N GLN A 40 9.28 35.62 7.96
CA GLN A 40 8.92 37.05 7.82
C GLN A 40 10.10 38.02 8.04
N CYS A 41 11.26 37.56 8.55
CA CYS A 41 12.38 38.44 8.91
C CYS A 41 13.45 38.64 7.80
N GLN A 42 13.23 38.15 6.57
CA GLN A 42 14.12 38.44 5.43
C GLN A 42 13.44 39.10 4.23
N SER A 43 12.14 39.37 4.28
CA SER A 43 11.47 40.24 3.32
C SER A 43 11.29 41.63 3.93
N SER A 44 12.32 42.47 3.84
CA SER A 44 12.06 43.92 3.82
C SER A 44 11.06 44.21 2.69
N PRO A 45 9.88 44.78 2.97
CA PRO A 45 8.85 45.07 1.96
C PRO A 45 9.19 46.33 1.15
N SER A 46 10.47 46.61 0.90
CA SER A 46 10.91 47.95 0.51
C SER A 46 11.29 48.11 -0.96
N ASP A 47 11.74 47.07 -1.69
CA ASP A 47 12.51 47.35 -2.91
C ASP A 47 11.99 46.80 -4.25
N VAL A 48 10.80 46.17 -4.35
CA VAL A 48 10.25 45.78 -5.69
C VAL A 48 8.71 45.85 -5.80
N LEU A 49 8.02 46.68 -5.02
CA LEU A 49 6.57 46.86 -5.17
C LEU A 49 6.26 48.13 -5.98
N SER A 50 6.39 48.03 -7.30
CA SER A 50 5.69 48.92 -8.22
C SER A 50 4.91 48.07 -9.22
N LEU A 51 3.58 48.14 -9.10
CA LEU A 51 2.52 47.44 -9.86
C LEU A 51 1.99 46.14 -9.22
N SER A 52 1.32 46.23 -8.07
CA SER A 52 0.48 45.14 -7.56
C SER A 52 -0.78 45.03 -8.43
N SER A 53 -0.82 44.06 -9.34
CA SER A 53 -2.08 43.62 -9.96
C SER A 53 -3.01 43.12 -8.85
N LYS A 54 -4.31 43.44 -8.91
CA LYS A 54 -5.32 42.96 -7.93
C LYS A 54 -5.30 41.43 -7.76
N GLN A 55 -4.84 40.70 -8.77
CA GLN A 55 -4.74 39.25 -8.78
C GLN A 55 -3.69 38.71 -7.79
N HIS A 56 -2.52 39.34 -7.69
CA HIS A 56 -1.51 38.93 -6.71
C HIS A 56 -1.97 39.17 -5.28
N GLU A 57 -2.72 40.24 -5.02
CA GLU A 57 -3.32 40.49 -3.71
C GLU A 57 -4.28 39.37 -3.32
N SER A 58 -5.20 39.00 -4.23
CA SER A 58 -6.11 37.88 -4.03
C SER A 58 -5.40 36.54 -3.80
N ILE A 59 -4.34 36.23 -4.56
CA ILE A 59 -3.54 35.00 -4.37
C ILE A 59 -2.88 35.01 -2.99
N ASN A 60 -2.24 36.11 -2.59
CA ASN A 60 -1.59 36.21 -1.28
C ASN A 60 -2.58 36.09 -0.12
N GLN A 61 -3.78 36.64 -0.28
CA GLN A 61 -4.85 36.53 0.72
C GLN A 61 -5.33 35.08 0.86
N VAL A 62 -5.58 34.38 -0.25
CA VAL A 62 -5.93 32.94 -0.23
C VAL A 62 -4.82 32.12 0.43
N LEU A 63 -3.55 32.37 0.08
CA LEU A 63 -2.41 31.68 0.66
C LEU A 63 -2.31 31.88 2.17
N SER A 64 -2.53 33.11 2.67
CA SER A 64 -2.56 33.40 4.11
C SER A 64 -3.61 32.55 4.82
N TYR A 65 -4.85 32.53 4.32
CA TYR A 65 -5.90 31.70 4.92
C TYR A 65 -5.56 30.20 4.89
N ILE A 66 -4.92 29.71 3.82
CA ILE A 66 -4.47 28.32 3.75
C ILE A 66 -3.35 28.03 4.76
N GLU A 67 -2.39 28.95 4.93
CA GLU A 67 -1.29 28.85 5.89
C GLU A 67 -1.79 28.87 7.34
N ASP A 68 -2.80 29.70 7.63
CA ASP A 68 -3.43 29.83 8.95
C ASP A 68 -4.38 28.66 9.29
N GLY A 69 -4.83 27.91 8.27
CA GLY A 69 -5.75 26.77 8.42
C GLY A 69 -7.23 27.14 8.25
N ASP A 70 -7.53 28.36 7.83
CA ASP A 70 -8.88 28.89 7.62
C ASP A 70 -9.39 28.60 6.20
N TYR A 71 -9.48 27.31 5.84
CA TYR A 71 -9.79 26.88 4.47
C TYR A 71 -11.15 27.36 3.96
N LEU A 72 -12.16 27.46 4.84
CA LEU A 72 -13.48 27.97 4.46
C LEU A 72 -13.43 29.46 4.07
N GLN A 73 -12.62 30.26 4.77
CA GLN A 73 -12.45 31.69 4.47
C GLN A 73 -11.78 31.88 3.10
N ALA A 74 -10.81 31.03 2.78
CA ALA A 74 -10.19 31.01 1.45
C ALA A 74 -11.22 30.74 0.34
N LEU A 75 -12.18 29.85 0.59
CA LEU A 75 -13.24 29.47 -0.36
C LEU A 75 -14.38 30.49 -0.43
N SER A 76 -14.57 31.33 0.59
CA SER A 76 -15.65 32.32 0.66
C SER A 76 -15.25 33.72 0.18
N LEU A 77 -14.02 33.92 -0.29
CA LEU A 77 -13.59 35.19 -0.87
C LEU A 77 -14.43 35.55 -2.11
N ASP A 78 -14.73 36.84 -2.31
CA ASP A 78 -15.57 37.30 -3.43
C ASP A 78 -15.09 36.75 -4.79
N VAL A 79 -13.79 36.80 -5.04
CA VAL A 79 -13.17 36.26 -6.28
C VAL A 79 -13.29 34.73 -6.37
N ALA A 80 -13.25 34.02 -5.24
CA ALA A 80 -13.49 32.58 -5.20
C ALA A 80 -14.97 32.28 -5.46
N THR A 81 -15.89 33.08 -4.93
CA THR A 81 -17.33 32.92 -5.20
C THR A 81 -17.68 33.20 -6.66
N GLU A 82 -17.00 34.15 -7.33
CA GLU A 82 -17.14 34.39 -8.78
C GLU A 82 -16.66 33.18 -9.60
N LEU A 83 -15.53 32.57 -9.20
CA LEU A 83 -15.02 31.33 -9.81
C LEU A 83 -15.98 30.15 -9.63
N LEU A 84 -16.73 30.11 -8.52
CA LEU A 84 -17.61 29.00 -8.16
C LEU A 84 -19.09 29.23 -8.50
N SER A 85 -19.50 30.45 -8.86
CA SER A 85 -20.90 30.77 -9.18
C SER A 85 -21.32 30.19 -10.53
N LEU A 86 -22.22 29.22 -10.52
CA LEU A 86 -22.84 28.66 -11.71
C LEU A 86 -24.13 29.45 -12.02
N GLY A 87 -24.15 30.19 -13.12
CA GLY A 87 -25.33 30.96 -13.54
C GLY A 87 -26.58 30.08 -13.78
N VAL A 88 -27.77 30.67 -13.63
CA VAL A 88 -29.07 30.02 -13.86
C VAL A 88 -29.21 29.61 -15.34
N ALA A 89 -29.62 28.38 -15.62
CA ALA A 89 -30.05 27.99 -16.96
C ALA A 89 -31.29 27.09 -16.91
N GLU A 90 -32.20 27.37 -17.86
CA GLU A 90 -33.51 26.75 -18.06
C GLU A 90 -33.43 25.21 -18.15
N GLU A 91 -34.41 24.59 -17.50
CA GLU A 91 -34.54 23.17 -17.24
C GLU A 91 -34.62 22.33 -18.53
N ASN A 92 -33.85 21.25 -18.60
CA ASN A 92 -34.22 20.07 -19.38
C ASN A 92 -33.86 18.82 -18.56
N GLU A 93 -34.86 17.97 -18.33
CA GLU A 93 -34.99 17.09 -17.16
C GLU A 93 -34.23 15.74 -17.18
N ASN A 94 -33.39 15.41 -18.16
CA ASN A 94 -32.99 14.00 -18.33
C ASN A 94 -31.49 13.63 -18.27
N ASP A 95 -30.57 14.56 -17.99
CA ASP A 95 -29.14 14.25 -17.76
C ASP A 95 -28.48 15.29 -16.81
N ALA A 96 -28.92 15.33 -15.55
CA ALA A 96 -28.49 16.36 -14.60
C ALA A 96 -27.04 16.20 -14.10
N ASP A 97 -26.52 14.96 -14.01
CA ASP A 97 -25.26 14.67 -13.31
C ASP A 97 -24.01 15.12 -14.07
N ASP A 98 -23.92 14.82 -15.38
CA ASP A 98 -22.80 15.24 -16.24
C ASP A 98 -22.87 16.74 -16.61
N GLN A 99 -24.06 17.33 -16.50
CA GLN A 99 -24.27 18.74 -16.85
C GLN A 99 -23.63 19.70 -15.85
N VAL A 100 -23.57 19.34 -14.56
CA VAL A 100 -22.96 20.20 -13.52
C VAL A 100 -21.44 20.26 -13.66
N CYS A 101 -20.78 19.10 -13.80
CA CYS A 101 -19.33 19.02 -13.99
C CYS A 101 -18.88 19.74 -15.26
N SER A 102 -19.58 19.52 -16.38
CA SER A 102 -19.26 20.18 -17.66
C SER A 102 -19.46 21.70 -17.61
N LYS A 103 -20.53 22.18 -16.96
CA LYS A 103 -20.75 23.63 -16.73
C LYS A 103 -19.64 24.24 -15.88
N LEU A 104 -19.24 23.59 -14.79
CA LEU A 104 -18.16 24.07 -13.93
C LEU A 104 -16.82 24.10 -14.69
N LEU A 105 -16.50 23.07 -15.46
CA LEU A 105 -15.30 23.03 -16.29
C LEU A 105 -15.26 24.19 -17.30
N ALA A 106 -16.39 24.47 -17.96
CA ALA A 106 -16.50 25.56 -18.92
C ALA A 106 -16.41 26.94 -18.25
N HIS A 107 -16.94 27.08 -17.03
CA HIS A 107 -16.86 28.33 -16.26
C HIS A 107 -15.44 28.60 -15.76
N VAL A 108 -14.74 27.57 -15.23
CA VAL A 108 -13.33 27.66 -14.83
C VAL A 108 -12.45 28.03 -16.03
N GLU A 109 -12.68 27.42 -17.20
CA GLU A 109 -11.98 27.78 -18.43
C GLU A 109 -12.23 29.23 -18.82
N ARG A 110 -13.50 29.68 -18.78
CA ARG A 110 -13.85 31.08 -19.04
C ARG A 110 -13.16 32.01 -18.05
N PHE A 111 -13.10 31.67 -16.76
CA PHE A 111 -12.44 32.47 -15.74
C PHE A 111 -10.93 32.62 -15.99
N VAL A 112 -10.25 31.52 -16.34
CA VAL A 112 -8.82 31.56 -16.64
C VAL A 112 -8.54 32.35 -17.93
N MET A 113 -9.46 32.28 -18.91
CA MET A 113 -9.30 32.91 -20.23
C MET A 113 -9.97 34.31 -20.36
N SER A 114 -10.70 34.80 -19.37
CA SER A 114 -11.54 36.01 -19.53
C SER A 114 -10.72 37.31 -19.59
N GLY A 115 -10.98 38.17 -20.57
CA GLY A 115 -10.50 39.56 -20.56
C GLY A 115 -9.16 39.86 -21.25
N ILE A 116 -8.64 38.97 -22.11
CA ILE A 116 -7.32 39.16 -22.74
C ILE A 116 -7.43 39.09 -24.28
N GLY A 117 -6.75 40.01 -24.97
CA GLY A 117 -6.35 39.83 -26.37
C GLY A 117 -5.11 38.92 -26.42
N SER A 118 -5.08 37.98 -27.37
CA SER A 118 -4.27 36.73 -27.48
C SER A 118 -2.88 36.53 -26.83
N ASP A 119 -2.22 37.51 -26.22
CA ASP A 119 -0.76 37.49 -25.98
C ASP A 119 -0.30 37.68 -24.50
N ASP A 120 -1.19 37.80 -23.49
CA ASP A 120 -0.77 37.97 -22.07
C ASP A 120 -0.76 36.64 -21.27
N PHE A 121 0.33 35.88 -21.43
CA PHE A 121 0.52 34.59 -20.77
C PHE A 121 0.74 34.67 -19.25
N ASP A 122 1.21 35.82 -18.75
CA ASP A 122 1.49 36.05 -17.32
C ASP A 122 0.18 36.08 -16.52
N GLU A 123 -0.84 36.76 -17.03
CA GLU A 123 -2.16 36.85 -16.40
C GLU A 123 -2.88 35.48 -16.37
N ILE A 124 -2.79 34.71 -17.46
CA ILE A 124 -3.33 33.33 -17.53
C ILE A 124 -2.69 32.46 -16.44
N ALA A 125 -1.36 32.53 -16.30
CA ALA A 125 -0.62 31.76 -15.30
C ALA A 125 -1.00 32.18 -13.86
N CYS A 126 -1.18 33.48 -13.61
CA CYS A 126 -1.66 33.98 -12.31
C CYS A 126 -3.03 33.43 -11.95
N ARG A 127 -3.99 33.47 -12.87
CA ARG A 127 -5.35 32.94 -12.65
C ARG A 127 -5.34 31.43 -12.49
N ALA A 128 -4.52 30.71 -13.24
CA ALA A 128 -4.34 29.27 -13.07
C ALA A 128 -3.80 28.92 -11.67
N ILE A 129 -2.83 29.68 -11.15
CA ILE A 129 -2.37 29.51 -9.76
C ILE A 129 -3.46 29.84 -8.75
N PHE A 130 -4.27 30.88 -8.98
CA PHE A 130 -5.41 31.18 -8.12
C PHE A 130 -6.39 30.00 -8.07
N VAL A 131 -6.78 29.44 -9.22
CA VAL A 131 -7.63 28.24 -9.30
C VAL A 131 -7.00 27.05 -8.57
N LEU A 132 -5.68 26.84 -8.72
CA LEU A 132 -4.95 25.82 -7.97
C LEU A 132 -5.04 26.04 -6.46
N CYS A 133 -4.88 27.27 -5.98
CA CYS A 133 -4.98 27.59 -4.54
C CYS A 133 -6.38 27.27 -4.00
N ILE A 134 -7.45 27.62 -4.72
CA ILE A 134 -8.83 27.28 -4.36
C ILE A 134 -9.05 25.76 -4.35
N GLY A 135 -8.50 25.04 -5.34
CA GLY A 135 -8.52 23.58 -5.38
C GLY A 135 -7.81 22.94 -4.18
N VAL A 136 -6.65 23.49 -3.78
CA VAL A 136 -5.91 23.04 -2.60
C VAL A 136 -6.66 23.35 -1.30
N ALA A 137 -7.28 24.52 -1.18
CA ALA A 137 -8.12 24.87 -0.03
C ALA A 137 -9.30 23.90 0.12
N ALA A 138 -9.98 23.55 -0.98
CA ALA A 138 -11.04 22.55 -0.97
C ALA A 138 -10.53 21.16 -0.56
N LEU A 139 -9.36 20.73 -1.06
CA LEU A 139 -8.72 19.47 -0.65
C LEU A 139 -8.36 19.46 0.84
N PHE A 140 -7.81 20.55 1.37
CA PHE A 140 -7.47 20.67 2.78
C PHE A 140 -8.70 20.71 3.68
N TYR A 141 -9.77 21.40 3.29
CA TYR A 141 -11.02 21.37 4.04
C TYR A 141 -11.62 19.95 4.11
N PHE A 142 -11.57 19.21 3.00
CA PHE A 142 -11.95 17.80 3.00
C PHE A 142 -11.06 16.95 3.93
N THR A 143 -9.74 17.18 3.86
CA THR A 143 -8.72 16.49 4.67
C THR A 143 -8.91 16.77 6.17
N GLN A 144 -9.18 18.02 6.55
CA GLN A 144 -9.54 18.39 7.92
C GLN A 144 -10.80 17.65 8.37
N SER A 145 -11.86 17.69 7.56
CA SER A 145 -13.15 17.12 7.91
C SER A 145 -13.15 15.59 8.06
N ASN A 146 -12.28 14.88 7.34
CA ASN A 146 -12.36 13.42 7.21
C ASN A 146 -11.07 12.67 7.54
N ILE A 147 -9.95 13.36 7.75
CA ILE A 147 -8.65 12.73 8.00
C ILE A 147 -8.07 13.28 9.29
N THR A 148 -7.74 14.58 9.36
CA THR A 148 -6.89 15.11 10.44
C THR A 148 -7.65 15.70 11.63
N GLY A 149 -8.92 16.07 11.46
CA GLY A 149 -9.68 16.86 12.45
C GLY A 149 -9.13 18.29 12.60
N PRO A 150 -9.64 19.08 13.56
CA PRO A 150 -10.68 18.75 14.55
C PRO A 150 -12.08 18.65 13.93
N LEU A 151 -12.98 17.89 14.58
CA LEU A 151 -14.36 17.71 14.13
C LEU A 151 -15.33 18.76 14.69
N ASP A 152 -15.02 19.38 15.83
CA ASP A 152 -15.88 20.35 16.53
C ASP A 152 -16.10 21.65 15.74
N GLU A 153 -15.22 21.96 14.79
CA GLU A 153 -15.26 23.18 13.96
C GLU A 153 -15.97 22.98 12.60
N VAL A 154 -16.37 21.75 12.28
CA VAL A 154 -16.99 21.41 10.98
C VAL A 154 -18.50 21.67 11.04
N SER A 155 -18.88 22.94 10.97
CA SER A 155 -20.28 23.35 10.71
C SER A 155 -20.68 22.96 9.29
N SER A 156 -21.98 22.74 9.01
CA SER A 156 -22.49 22.55 7.64
C SER A 156 -22.14 23.79 6.81
N PRO A 157 -21.10 23.75 5.96
CA PRO A 157 -20.61 24.95 5.31
C PRO A 157 -21.62 25.38 4.24
N PRO A 158 -21.62 26.67 3.85
CA PRO A 158 -22.42 27.10 2.70
C PRO A 158 -22.02 26.27 1.48
N LEU A 159 -23.01 25.89 0.67
CA LEU A 159 -22.76 25.20 -0.59
C LEU A 159 -21.74 26.02 -1.40
N PRO A 160 -20.66 25.40 -1.92
CA PRO A 160 -19.69 26.08 -2.78
C PRO A 160 -20.35 26.75 -3.99
N PHE A 161 -21.50 26.22 -4.41
CA PHE A 161 -22.30 26.72 -5.51
C PHE A 161 -23.51 27.50 -4.98
N GLN A 162 -23.59 28.78 -5.33
CA GLN A 162 -24.83 29.55 -5.19
C GLN A 162 -25.71 29.28 -6.42
N PHE A 163 -26.78 28.50 -6.25
CA PHE A 163 -27.82 28.35 -7.27
C PHE A 163 -29.00 29.26 -6.91
N ALA A 164 -29.62 29.91 -7.91
CA ALA A 164 -30.80 30.74 -7.66
C ALA A 164 -31.97 29.89 -7.14
N GLU A 165 -32.71 30.44 -6.18
CA GLU A 165 -33.88 29.83 -5.54
C GLU A 165 -34.91 29.42 -6.61
N GLY A 166 -35.13 28.11 -6.78
CA GLY A 166 -36.19 27.60 -7.66
C GLY A 166 -36.02 26.20 -8.24
N SER A 167 -34.82 25.62 -8.25
CA SER A 167 -34.61 24.25 -8.79
C SER A 167 -34.83 23.16 -7.73
N ASN A 168 -35.36 22.01 -8.15
CA ASN A 168 -35.45 20.80 -7.31
C ASN A 168 -34.12 20.57 -6.59
N MET A 169 -34.15 20.58 -5.26
CA MET A 169 -32.97 20.58 -4.41
C MET A 169 -32.15 19.30 -4.63
N ILE A 170 -31.12 19.39 -5.47
CA ILE A 170 -30.17 18.29 -5.72
C ILE A 170 -29.59 17.86 -4.38
N ASP A 171 -29.69 16.57 -4.06
CA ASP A 171 -29.00 16.00 -2.91
C ASP A 171 -27.50 15.91 -3.24
N TRP A 172 -26.78 17.00 -2.93
CA TRP A 172 -25.35 17.13 -3.17
C TRP A 172 -24.51 16.05 -2.50
N GLU A 173 -24.98 15.48 -1.38
CA GLU A 173 -24.28 14.38 -0.75
C GLU A 173 -24.40 13.12 -1.61
N THR A 174 -25.60 12.77 -2.06
CA THR A 174 -25.81 11.63 -2.96
C THR A 174 -25.11 11.83 -4.31
N TRP A 175 -25.16 13.02 -4.88
CA TRP A 175 -24.44 13.35 -6.11
C TRP A 175 -22.92 13.20 -5.95
N SER A 176 -22.33 13.80 -4.90
CA SER A 176 -20.88 13.72 -4.67
C SER A 176 -20.44 12.28 -4.41
N ARG A 177 -21.29 11.49 -3.75
CA ARG A 177 -21.04 10.06 -3.56
C ARG A 177 -20.97 9.32 -4.89
N ASN A 178 -21.93 9.56 -5.78
CA ASN A 178 -21.96 8.95 -7.11
C ASN A 178 -20.72 9.32 -7.95
N GLN A 179 -20.26 10.57 -7.87
CA GLN A 179 -19.06 11.04 -8.59
C GLN A 179 -17.75 10.42 -8.08
N LEU A 180 -17.69 10.04 -6.79
CA LEU A 180 -16.49 9.44 -6.20
C LEU A 180 -16.46 7.92 -6.29
N MET A 181 -17.62 7.26 -6.45
CA MET A 181 -17.67 5.82 -6.65
C MET A 181 -16.98 5.47 -7.98
N SER A 182 -16.01 4.56 -7.91
CA SER A 182 -15.31 4.04 -9.08
C SER A 182 -15.87 2.66 -9.42
N GLU A 183 -15.76 2.21 -10.68
CA GLU A 183 -16.27 0.91 -11.13
C GLU A 183 -15.89 -0.22 -10.15
N GLY A 184 -16.90 -0.79 -9.48
CA GLY A 184 -16.72 -1.90 -8.54
C GLY A 184 -16.15 -1.56 -7.15
N ALA A 185 -16.04 -0.27 -6.76
CA ALA A 185 -15.61 0.14 -5.42
C ALA A 185 -16.51 1.25 -4.82
N ASP A 186 -17.22 0.90 -3.74
CA ASP A 186 -18.07 1.83 -2.98
C ASP A 186 -17.28 2.62 -1.93
N LEU A 187 -17.88 3.69 -1.41
CA LEU A 187 -17.28 4.55 -0.37
C LEU A 187 -17.26 3.89 1.02
N HIS A 188 -16.23 4.18 1.80
CA HIS A 188 -16.04 3.64 3.14
C HIS A 188 -16.74 4.47 4.21
N GLY A 189 -17.90 3.99 4.69
CA GLY A 189 -18.65 4.65 5.77
C GLY A 189 -19.15 6.06 5.40
N MET A 190 -19.56 6.81 6.42
CA MET A 190 -20.01 8.20 6.25
C MET A 190 -18.84 9.18 6.33
N CYS A 191 -18.47 9.74 5.18
CA CYS A 191 -17.56 10.89 5.10
C CYS A 191 -18.39 12.17 4.95
N SER A 192 -17.98 13.23 5.64
CA SER A 192 -18.61 14.56 5.57
C SER A 192 -18.03 15.36 4.40
N ASN A 193 -18.76 16.35 3.88
CA ASN A 193 -18.22 17.35 2.95
C ASN A 193 -17.59 16.75 1.66
N LEU A 194 -18.12 15.63 1.15
CA LEU A 194 -17.63 14.94 -0.06
C LEU A 194 -17.58 15.85 -1.30
N LEU A 195 -18.41 16.89 -1.33
CA LEU A 195 -18.43 17.87 -2.42
C LEU A 195 -17.08 18.55 -2.63
N TYR A 196 -16.32 18.80 -1.56
CA TYR A 196 -15.06 19.55 -1.65
C TYR A 196 -13.93 18.76 -2.29
N ILE A 197 -13.91 17.42 -2.14
CA ILE A 197 -12.93 16.60 -2.87
C ILE A 197 -13.28 16.51 -4.36
N VAL A 198 -14.57 16.45 -4.72
CA VAL A 198 -15.02 16.52 -6.12
C VAL A 198 -14.66 17.86 -6.73
N LEU A 199 -14.92 18.96 -6.01
CA LEU A 199 -14.54 20.31 -6.44
C LEU A 199 -13.03 20.44 -6.63
N ALA A 200 -12.23 20.01 -5.64
CA ALA A 200 -10.78 20.03 -5.74
C ALA A 200 -10.28 19.24 -6.97
N LYS A 201 -10.91 18.10 -7.28
CA LYS A 201 -10.55 17.27 -8.43
C LYS A 201 -10.76 18.04 -9.74
N ILE A 202 -11.93 18.64 -9.90
CA ILE A 202 -12.29 19.42 -11.09
C ILE A 202 -11.32 20.60 -11.26
N LEU A 203 -11.07 21.38 -10.21
CA LEU A 203 -10.21 22.57 -10.27
C LEU A 203 -8.75 22.21 -10.58
N VAL A 204 -8.19 21.21 -9.90
CA VAL A 204 -6.78 20.81 -10.09
C VAL A 204 -6.57 20.16 -11.47
N MET A 205 -7.48 19.27 -11.90
CA MET A 205 -7.39 18.66 -13.23
C MET A 205 -7.51 19.70 -14.33
N LYS A 206 -8.52 20.59 -14.26
CA LYS A 206 -8.69 21.63 -15.28
C LYS A 206 -7.52 22.60 -15.33
N THR A 207 -6.94 22.95 -14.17
CA THR A 207 -5.72 23.77 -14.11
C THR A 207 -4.56 23.06 -14.81
N LYS A 208 -4.39 21.76 -14.60
CA LYS A 208 -3.37 20.96 -15.28
C LYS A 208 -3.60 20.96 -16.80
N ASP A 209 -4.81 20.69 -17.26
CA ASP A 209 -5.13 20.62 -18.69
C ASP A 209 -4.87 21.96 -19.39
N LEU A 210 -5.30 23.08 -18.79
CA LEU A 210 -5.08 24.41 -19.35
C LEU A 210 -3.59 24.78 -19.45
N LEU A 211 -2.78 24.35 -18.48
CA LEU A 211 -1.33 24.59 -18.47
C LEU A 211 -0.54 23.58 -19.34
N CYS A 212 -1.13 22.43 -19.70
CA CYS A 212 -0.51 21.40 -20.52
C CYS A 212 -0.92 21.46 -22.01
N GLU A 213 -2.20 21.75 -22.31
CA GLU A 213 -2.77 21.77 -23.66
C GLU A 213 -2.79 23.17 -24.30
N GLY A 214 -2.71 24.23 -23.49
CA GLY A 214 -2.72 25.61 -23.95
C GLY A 214 -1.38 26.07 -24.53
N SER A 215 -1.42 27.05 -25.45
CA SER A 215 -0.31 27.77 -26.09
C SER A 215 0.68 28.48 -25.14
N VAL A 216 0.61 28.22 -23.83
CA VAL A 216 1.50 28.76 -22.81
C VAL A 216 2.87 28.09 -22.95
N SER A 217 3.90 28.87 -23.29
CA SER A 217 5.28 28.39 -23.39
C SER A 217 5.69 27.61 -22.12
N SER A 218 6.45 26.52 -22.28
CA SER A 218 7.06 25.68 -21.21
C SER A 218 7.78 26.47 -20.09
N THR A 219 7.98 27.76 -20.30
CA THR A 219 8.52 28.75 -19.38
C THR A 219 7.69 28.92 -18.10
N TYR A 220 6.35 28.89 -18.18
CA TYR A 220 5.41 29.16 -17.07
C TYR A 220 4.73 27.92 -16.47
N ALA A 221 5.25 26.72 -16.78
CA ALA A 221 4.70 25.48 -16.26
C ALA A 221 4.74 25.42 -14.72
N VAL A 222 3.56 25.35 -14.10
CA VAL A 222 3.34 25.13 -12.66
C VAL A 222 3.59 23.65 -12.36
N ARG A 223 4.83 23.31 -11.97
CA ARG A 223 5.28 21.92 -11.88
C ARG A 223 4.66 21.16 -10.72
N SER A 224 4.20 21.86 -9.68
CA SER A 224 3.57 21.27 -8.50
C SER A 224 2.15 20.73 -8.75
N THR A 225 1.51 21.05 -9.89
CA THR A 225 0.16 20.56 -10.23
C THR A 225 0.05 19.04 -10.23
N SER A 226 1.02 18.33 -10.80
CA SER A 226 1.06 16.87 -10.79
C SER A 226 1.23 16.28 -9.39
N TRP A 227 1.92 17.00 -8.50
CA TRP A 227 2.06 16.60 -7.09
C TRP A 227 0.75 16.76 -6.33
N TRP A 228 0.05 17.89 -6.51
CA TRP A 228 -1.29 18.11 -5.94
C TRP A 228 -2.31 17.11 -6.47
N LEU A 229 -2.26 16.80 -7.77
CA LEU A 229 -3.10 15.76 -8.36
C LEU A 229 -2.81 14.39 -7.75
N SER A 230 -1.54 14.05 -7.53
CA SER A 230 -1.16 12.79 -6.86
C SER A 230 -1.75 12.71 -5.44
N ARG A 231 -1.68 13.80 -4.67
CA ARG A 231 -2.25 13.89 -3.31
C ARG A 231 -3.77 13.78 -3.31
N LEU A 232 -4.42 14.43 -4.28
CA LEU A 232 -5.87 14.39 -4.44
C LEU A 232 -6.36 12.98 -4.77
N LEU A 233 -5.79 12.35 -5.80
CA LEU A 233 -6.15 10.99 -6.21
C LEU A 233 -5.84 9.95 -5.10
N PHE A 234 -4.75 10.16 -4.36
CA PHE A 234 -4.43 9.31 -3.20
C PHE A 234 -5.45 9.48 -2.07
N THR A 235 -5.94 10.71 -1.86
CA THR A 235 -7.01 10.99 -0.90
C THR A 235 -8.32 10.36 -1.33
N GLU A 236 -8.70 10.48 -2.61
CA GLU A 236 -9.87 9.82 -3.20
C GLU A 236 -9.81 8.30 -2.99
N GLN A 237 -8.66 7.69 -3.28
CA GLN A 237 -8.46 6.25 -3.08
C GLN A 237 -8.60 5.82 -1.60
N ARG A 238 -8.27 6.70 -0.63
CA ARG A 238 -8.46 6.40 0.81
C ARG A 238 -9.92 6.43 1.25
N VAL A 239 -10.79 7.13 0.52
CA VAL A 239 -12.23 7.17 0.80
C VAL A 239 -12.92 5.90 0.30
N LEU A 240 -12.39 5.28 -0.76
CA LEU A 240 -12.92 4.03 -1.30
C LEU A 240 -12.68 2.83 -0.37
N SER A 241 -13.62 1.90 -0.38
CA SER A 241 -13.54 0.64 0.37
C SER A 241 -12.52 -0.35 -0.20
N GLN A 242 -12.26 -0.29 -1.51
CA GLN A 242 -11.35 -1.19 -2.24
C GLN A 242 -10.43 -0.38 -3.18
N PRO A 243 -9.20 -0.85 -3.46
CA PRO A 243 -8.33 -0.27 -4.48
C PRO A 243 -8.99 -0.25 -5.86
N SER A 244 -8.97 0.90 -6.53
CA SER A 244 -9.44 1.08 -7.91
C SER A 244 -8.27 1.03 -8.90
N SER A 245 -8.41 0.28 -9.99
CA SER A 245 -7.40 0.22 -11.06
C SER A 245 -7.35 1.52 -11.86
N LEU A 246 -8.48 2.20 -12.07
CA LEU A 246 -8.52 3.48 -12.79
C LEU A 246 -7.73 4.56 -12.04
N LEU A 247 -7.96 4.68 -10.72
CA LEU A 247 -7.21 5.62 -9.90
C LEU A 247 -5.72 5.25 -9.83
N PHE A 248 -5.40 3.96 -9.85
CA PHE A 248 -4.02 3.50 -9.87
C PHE A 248 -3.27 3.99 -11.11
N ASP A 249 -3.86 3.85 -12.30
CA ASP A 249 -3.23 4.25 -13.55
C ASP A 249 -2.98 5.77 -13.58
N LEU A 250 -3.97 6.56 -13.15
CA LEU A 250 -3.82 8.02 -13.01
C LEU A 250 -2.77 8.41 -11.96
N LEU A 251 -2.70 7.69 -10.84
CA LEU A 251 -1.68 7.88 -9.82
C LEU A 251 -0.27 7.55 -10.33
N GLN A 252 -0.11 6.49 -11.14
CA GLN A 252 1.21 6.17 -11.71
C GLN A 252 1.72 7.29 -12.62
N VAL A 253 0.85 7.87 -13.45
CA VAL A 253 1.21 8.99 -14.33
C VAL A 253 1.59 10.22 -13.51
N SER A 254 0.73 10.62 -12.58
CA SER A 254 0.95 11.84 -11.76
C SER A 254 2.16 11.72 -10.82
N VAL A 255 2.40 10.55 -10.20
CA VAL A 255 3.59 10.30 -9.37
C VAL A 255 4.86 10.31 -10.22
N SER A 256 4.85 9.70 -11.41
CA SER A 256 6.01 9.68 -12.30
C SER A 256 6.39 11.09 -12.75
N GLU A 257 5.40 11.91 -13.10
CA GLU A 257 5.60 13.32 -13.44
C GLU A 257 6.14 14.13 -12.26
N THR A 258 5.59 13.92 -11.06
CA THR A 258 6.06 14.56 -9.82
C THR A 258 7.54 14.23 -9.57
N LEU A 259 7.93 12.95 -9.66
CA LEU A 259 9.32 12.52 -9.46
C LEU A 259 10.26 12.99 -10.58
N ASN A 260 9.75 13.17 -11.80
CA ASN A 260 10.52 13.77 -12.88
C ASN A 260 10.92 15.22 -12.56
N HIS A 261 10.07 15.97 -11.86
CA HIS A 261 10.35 17.35 -11.45
C HIS A 261 11.08 17.45 -10.10
N PHE A 262 10.69 16.66 -9.09
CA PHE A 262 11.09 16.85 -7.69
C PHE A 262 11.81 15.63 -7.07
N GLY A 263 12.16 14.61 -7.86
CA GLY A 263 12.78 13.37 -7.35
C GLY A 263 14.27 13.46 -7.01
N THR A 264 14.93 14.60 -7.25
CA THR A 264 16.37 14.76 -6.94
C THR A 264 16.64 16.16 -6.42
N VAL A 265 17.57 16.30 -5.48
CA VAL A 265 17.92 17.58 -4.86
C VAL A 265 18.36 18.61 -5.89
N GLU A 266 19.12 18.21 -6.91
CA GLU A 266 19.57 19.09 -8.00
C GLU A 266 18.40 19.74 -8.75
N LYS A 267 17.38 18.96 -9.14
CA LYS A 267 16.21 19.49 -9.86
C LYS A 267 15.39 20.46 -9.02
N VAL A 268 15.21 20.15 -7.73
CA VAL A 268 14.50 21.00 -6.77
C VAL A 268 15.25 22.33 -6.58
N SER A 269 16.56 22.25 -6.35
CA SER A 269 17.45 23.42 -6.21
C SER A 269 17.47 24.27 -7.48
N ASN A 270 17.49 23.66 -8.67
CA ASN A 270 17.47 24.38 -9.94
C ASN A 270 16.12 25.09 -10.20
N TYR A 271 15.02 24.57 -9.67
CA TYR A 271 13.70 25.13 -9.89
C TYR A 271 13.41 26.31 -8.96
N TRP A 272 13.60 26.14 -7.65
CA TRP A 272 13.30 27.20 -6.67
C TRP A 272 14.50 28.07 -6.28
N GLY A 273 15.73 27.58 -6.46
CA GLY A 273 16.96 28.37 -6.27
C GLY A 273 17.04 29.02 -4.89
N ALA A 274 17.23 30.35 -4.88
CA ALA A 274 17.37 31.16 -3.67
C ALA A 274 16.10 31.20 -2.79
N ASN A 275 14.95 30.73 -3.27
CA ASN A 275 13.71 30.70 -2.48
C ASN A 275 13.69 29.55 -1.44
N LEU A 276 14.61 28.57 -1.58
CA LEU A 276 14.74 27.42 -0.69
C LEU A 276 15.56 27.78 0.56
N LEU A 277 15.18 27.20 1.70
CA LEU A 277 15.80 27.50 2.99
C LEU A 277 16.48 26.27 3.60
N GLY A 278 17.77 26.36 3.92
CA GLY A 278 18.52 25.29 4.61
C GLY A 278 18.44 23.94 3.89
N GLU A 279 17.94 22.90 4.58
CA GLU A 279 17.78 21.54 4.06
C GLU A 279 16.39 21.28 3.42
N GLU A 280 15.67 22.33 3.02
CA GLU A 280 14.32 22.23 2.44
C GLU A 280 14.30 21.45 1.13
N ALA A 281 15.34 21.59 0.29
CA ALA A 281 15.46 20.82 -0.94
C ALA A 281 15.48 19.30 -0.68
N SER A 282 16.29 18.87 0.30
CA SER A 282 16.35 17.49 0.76
C SER A 282 15.02 17.03 1.35
N THR A 283 14.36 17.89 2.13
CA THR A 283 13.05 17.60 2.71
C THR A 283 11.98 17.35 1.65
N LEU A 284 11.90 18.21 0.63
CA LEU A 284 10.95 18.06 -0.48
C LEU A 284 11.17 16.76 -1.24
N VAL A 285 12.43 16.41 -1.55
CA VAL A 285 12.77 15.15 -2.23
C VAL A 285 12.40 13.95 -1.37
N SER A 286 12.72 13.97 -0.07
CA SER A 286 12.31 12.92 0.86
C SER A 286 10.79 12.77 0.90
N VAL A 287 10.04 13.86 1.03
CA VAL A 287 8.56 13.82 1.08
C VAL A 287 7.98 13.27 -0.22
N ALA A 288 8.44 13.72 -1.38
CA ALA A 288 7.97 13.22 -2.69
C ALA A 288 8.18 11.71 -2.83
N HIS A 289 9.35 11.21 -2.43
CA HIS A 289 9.64 9.78 -2.44
C HIS A 289 8.86 8.97 -1.39
N LEU A 290 8.65 9.52 -0.19
CA LEU A 290 7.85 8.85 0.84
C LEU A 290 6.39 8.71 0.39
N GLU A 291 5.78 9.77 -0.14
CA GLU A 291 4.42 9.75 -0.70
C GLU A 291 4.32 8.69 -1.83
N ALA A 292 5.26 8.70 -2.78
CA ALA A 292 5.31 7.68 -3.85
C ALA A 292 5.44 6.26 -3.31
N GLY A 293 6.27 6.06 -2.28
CA GLY A 293 6.47 4.76 -1.63
C GLY A 293 5.20 4.24 -0.95
N ILE A 294 4.44 5.12 -0.29
CA ILE A 294 3.18 4.77 0.38
C ILE A 294 2.09 4.45 -0.64
N ILE A 295 1.98 5.24 -1.70
CA ILE A 295 1.03 4.99 -2.80
C ILE A 295 1.30 3.62 -3.41
N GLN A 296 2.54 3.34 -3.81
CA GLN A 296 2.89 2.04 -4.36
C GLN A 296 2.66 0.89 -3.38
N ARG A 297 2.88 1.15 -2.09
CA ARG A 297 2.60 0.15 -1.05
C ARG A 297 1.11 -0.14 -0.91
N LEU A 298 0.24 0.85 -1.07
CA LEU A 298 -1.22 0.69 -1.05
C LEU A 298 -1.68 -0.31 -2.11
N TYR A 299 -1.08 -0.26 -3.29
CA TYR A 299 -1.39 -1.15 -4.43
C TYR A 299 -0.55 -2.44 -4.47
N GLY A 300 0.17 -2.76 -3.38
CA GLY A 300 0.90 -4.03 -3.26
C GLY A 300 2.27 -4.08 -3.96
N LEU A 301 2.73 -2.99 -4.58
CA LEU A 301 4.04 -2.89 -5.25
C LEU A 301 5.20 -2.71 -4.27
N VAL A 302 5.54 -3.77 -3.53
CA VAL A 302 6.50 -3.74 -2.40
C VAL A 302 7.91 -3.33 -2.82
N ASP A 303 8.40 -3.82 -3.96
CA ASP A 303 9.79 -3.58 -4.37
C ASP A 303 10.00 -2.16 -4.87
N SER A 304 9.01 -1.62 -5.58
CA SER A 304 9.02 -0.22 -6.01
C SER A 304 8.95 0.71 -4.79
N ALA A 305 8.05 0.42 -3.85
CA ALA A 305 7.95 1.18 -2.61
C ALA A 305 9.26 1.19 -1.82
N ARG A 306 9.97 0.05 -1.74
CA ARG A 306 11.29 -0.04 -1.08
C ARG A 306 12.33 0.86 -1.76
N LYS A 307 12.33 0.93 -3.09
CA LYS A 307 13.27 1.80 -3.83
C LYS A 307 13.05 3.26 -3.48
N HIS A 308 11.80 3.74 -3.51
CA HIS A 308 11.52 5.13 -3.17
C HIS A 308 11.83 5.45 -1.72
N ILE A 309 11.54 4.56 -0.78
CA ILE A 309 11.89 4.76 0.62
C ILE A 309 13.42 4.83 0.79
N GLY A 310 14.20 4.01 0.08
CA GLY A 310 15.66 4.12 0.06
C GLY A 310 16.16 5.44 -0.53
N SER A 311 15.50 5.98 -1.56
CA SER A 311 15.79 7.32 -2.08
C SER A 311 15.46 8.42 -1.08
N ALA A 312 14.35 8.30 -0.33
CA ALA A 312 13.98 9.24 0.72
C ALA A 312 14.94 9.20 1.92
N GLU A 313 15.40 8.01 2.30
CA GLU A 313 16.43 7.75 3.32
C GLU A 313 17.75 8.44 2.95
N ALA A 314 18.21 8.25 1.69
CA ALA A 314 19.40 8.91 1.18
C ALA A 314 19.27 10.44 1.16
N ALA A 315 18.12 10.98 0.71
CA ALA A 315 17.87 12.42 0.70
C ALA A 315 17.79 13.02 2.13
N ALA A 316 17.27 12.27 3.10
CA ALA A 316 17.20 12.69 4.51
C ALA A 316 18.54 12.54 5.26
N GLY A 317 19.59 12.02 4.61
CA GLY A 317 20.90 11.80 5.22
C GLY A 317 20.90 10.72 6.29
N LEU A 318 20.01 9.73 6.17
CA LEU A 318 19.88 8.63 7.13
C LEU A 318 20.42 7.32 6.54
N GLN A 319 20.93 6.47 7.42
CA GLN A 319 21.12 5.05 7.15
C GLN A 319 20.62 4.26 8.36
N LEU A 320 19.55 3.50 8.17
CA LEU A 320 18.86 2.75 9.21
C LEU A 320 19.38 1.33 9.31
N SER A 321 19.73 0.88 10.52
CA SER A 321 20.01 -0.54 10.78
C SER A 321 19.48 -0.96 12.16
N VAL A 322 19.18 -2.24 12.33
CA VAL A 322 18.64 -2.76 13.60
C VAL A 322 19.70 -3.65 14.26
N THR A 323 20.01 -3.38 15.52
CA THR A 323 20.99 -4.13 16.32
C THR A 323 20.37 -4.70 17.60
N GLY A 324 21.06 -5.60 18.28
CA GLY A 324 20.63 -6.22 19.54
C GLY A 324 21.41 -5.69 20.74
N VAL A 325 20.69 -5.25 21.79
CA VAL A 325 21.25 -4.69 23.04
C VAL A 325 20.54 -5.34 24.23
N LEU A 326 21.26 -5.63 25.32
CA LEU A 326 20.62 -6.18 26.53
C LEU A 326 19.72 -5.12 27.21
N GLY A 327 18.55 -5.54 27.71
CA GLY A 327 17.62 -4.66 28.42
C GLY A 327 16.47 -5.42 29.09
N TYR A 328 15.64 -4.67 29.83
CA TYR A 328 14.48 -5.16 30.57
C TYR A 328 13.20 -4.66 29.89
N ARG A 329 12.19 -5.53 29.79
CA ARG A 329 10.90 -5.20 29.15
C ARG A 329 9.71 -5.28 30.09
N ASN A 330 9.88 -5.95 31.23
CA ASN A 330 8.89 -6.01 32.30
C ASN A 330 9.54 -5.53 33.59
N ASP A 331 8.83 -4.75 34.40
CA ASP A 331 9.35 -4.21 35.67
C ASP A 331 9.81 -5.27 36.68
N PRO A 332 9.17 -6.45 36.83
CA PRO A 332 9.66 -7.50 37.72
C PRO A 332 10.80 -8.36 37.14
N GLN A 333 11.32 -8.04 35.95
CA GLN A 333 12.31 -8.89 35.26
C GLN A 333 13.72 -8.77 35.90
N VAL A 334 14.25 -9.87 36.43
CA VAL A 334 15.56 -9.89 37.12
C VAL A 334 16.76 -9.97 36.16
N LYS A 335 16.65 -10.67 35.03
CA LYS A 335 17.75 -10.87 34.07
C LYS A 335 17.53 -10.07 32.79
N PRO A 336 18.53 -9.30 32.31
CA PRO A 336 18.39 -8.55 31.06
C PRO A 336 18.36 -9.52 29.88
N THR A 337 17.47 -9.25 28.92
CA THR A 337 17.30 -10.01 27.69
C THR A 337 17.69 -9.17 26.48
N ALA A 338 18.06 -9.81 25.37
CA ALA A 338 18.37 -9.08 24.14
C ALA A 338 17.11 -8.38 23.60
N GLN A 339 17.18 -7.06 23.48
CA GLN A 339 16.21 -6.16 22.90
C GLN A 339 16.73 -5.65 21.56
N ARG A 340 15.84 -5.39 20.61
CA ARG A 340 16.22 -4.83 19.31
C ARG A 340 16.15 -3.31 19.39
N VAL A 341 17.19 -2.64 18.89
CA VAL A 341 17.33 -1.18 18.93
C VAL A 341 17.68 -0.67 17.54
N LEU A 342 17.11 0.48 17.17
CA LEU A 342 17.42 1.15 15.92
C LEU A 342 18.75 1.90 16.05
N LEU A 343 19.69 1.60 15.16
CA LEU A 343 20.93 2.34 14.94
C LEU A 343 20.70 3.32 13.80
N LEU A 344 21.04 4.59 14.04
CA LEU A 344 20.91 5.67 13.07
C LEU A 344 22.31 6.12 12.69
N ASN A 345 22.72 5.93 11.43
CA ASN A 345 23.95 6.53 10.92
C ASN A 345 23.60 7.78 10.12
N ARG A 346 24.20 8.92 10.46
CA ARG A 346 24.00 10.18 9.74
C ARG A 346 25.14 10.37 8.76
N THR A 347 24.84 10.44 7.47
CA THR A 347 25.84 10.81 6.46
C THR A 347 25.98 12.33 6.48
N SER A 348 27.07 12.84 7.05
CA SER A 348 27.41 14.27 6.91
C SER A 348 27.65 14.57 5.43
N LEU A 349 26.78 15.35 4.79
CA LEU A 349 27.07 15.96 3.50
C LEU A 349 28.21 16.97 3.71
N SER A 350 29.45 16.53 3.49
CA SER A 350 30.63 17.37 3.54
C SER A 350 30.66 18.30 2.33
N ASN A 351 30.62 19.61 2.55
CA ASN A 351 31.45 20.56 1.81
C ASN A 351 31.65 21.88 2.58
N GLY A 352 32.90 22.08 3.02
CA GLY A 352 33.60 23.37 3.18
C GLY A 352 32.93 24.52 3.94
N GLY A 353 33.38 24.77 5.17
CA GLY A 353 33.24 26.07 5.83
C GLY A 353 33.18 25.97 7.35
N GLY A 354 34.35 26.02 8.00
CA GLY A 354 34.45 26.16 9.44
C GLY A 354 33.80 27.46 9.91
N GLY A 355 32.63 27.33 10.53
CA GLY A 355 31.96 28.38 11.27
C GLY A 355 31.04 27.69 12.26
N SER A 356 31.23 27.97 13.56
CA SER A 356 30.36 27.52 14.64
C SER A 356 28.93 28.00 14.40
N SER A 357 28.15 27.27 13.59
CA SER A 357 26.73 27.49 13.48
C SER A 357 26.09 26.84 14.70
N ALA A 358 25.78 27.67 15.69
CA ALA A 358 24.92 27.32 16.80
C ALA A 358 23.67 26.65 16.21
N ARG A 359 23.51 25.34 16.44
CA ARG A 359 22.31 24.58 16.09
C ARG A 359 21.15 25.16 16.90
N TYR A 360 20.51 26.20 16.37
CA TYR A 360 19.28 26.75 16.91
C TYR A 360 18.14 25.80 16.55
N ASN A 361 17.55 25.20 17.58
CA ASN A 361 16.40 24.31 17.48
C ASN A 361 15.11 25.14 17.63
N PRO A 362 14.30 25.31 16.57
CA PRO A 362 13.06 26.11 16.66
C PRO A 362 12.00 25.48 17.58
N LEU A 363 12.10 24.18 17.83
CA LEU A 363 11.20 23.44 18.73
C LEU A 363 11.35 23.83 20.21
N SER A 364 12.47 24.43 20.61
CA SER A 364 12.71 24.78 22.02
C SER A 364 11.84 25.94 22.52
N LYS A 365 11.45 26.87 21.63
CA LYS A 365 10.52 27.97 21.97
C LYS A 365 9.04 27.60 21.88
N LEU A 366 8.69 26.49 21.22
CA LEU A 366 7.30 26.03 21.10
C LEU A 366 6.78 25.36 22.39
N VAL A 367 7.67 25.01 23.32
CA VAL A 367 7.38 24.22 24.52
C VAL A 367 6.89 25.08 25.69
N GLU A 368 7.13 26.39 25.70
CA GLU A 368 6.68 27.23 26.83
C GLU A 368 5.18 27.57 26.79
N ASP A 369 4.57 27.66 25.60
CA ASP A 369 3.13 27.97 25.44
C ASP A 369 2.23 26.74 25.23
N SER A 370 2.79 25.52 25.25
CA SER A 370 2.07 24.27 24.97
C SER A 370 2.00 23.29 26.15
N LEU A 371 2.22 23.78 27.37
CA LEU A 371 2.09 22.98 28.58
C LEU A 371 0.62 22.81 28.97
N ASP A 372 -0.02 21.76 28.45
CA ASP A 372 -0.93 20.99 29.28
C ASP A 372 -0.11 19.85 29.92
N PRO A 373 0.12 19.85 31.25
CA PRO A 373 0.94 18.87 31.91
C PRO A 373 0.17 17.54 32.04
N GLN A 374 0.05 16.80 30.94
CA GLN A 374 -0.32 15.38 30.95
C GLN A 374 0.67 14.55 30.13
N LYS A 375 1.97 14.72 30.40
CA LYS A 375 2.95 13.66 30.13
C LYS A 375 3.14 12.82 31.39
N THR A 376 2.30 11.79 31.51
CA THR A 376 2.62 10.40 31.91
C THR A 376 1.32 9.70 32.29
N ASP A 377 0.55 9.27 31.29
CA ASP A 377 -0.30 8.08 31.49
C ASP A 377 0.61 6.86 31.26
N GLU A 378 1.38 6.53 32.30
CA GLU A 378 1.67 5.13 32.57
C GLU A 378 0.30 4.48 32.73
N SER A 379 -0.18 3.78 31.69
CA SER A 379 -1.34 2.91 31.86
C SER A 379 -0.90 1.87 32.90
N GLU A 380 -1.27 2.10 34.17
CA GLU A 380 -0.98 1.26 35.33
C GLU A 380 -1.51 -0.19 35.18
N SER A 381 -2.17 -0.49 34.06
CA SER A 381 -2.83 -1.76 33.79
C SER A 381 -1.94 -2.84 33.14
N CYS A 382 -0.73 -2.51 32.67
CA CYS A 382 0.10 -3.45 31.90
C CYS A 382 1.54 -3.53 32.39
N ASP A 383 1.93 -4.70 32.92
CA ASP A 383 3.28 -5.01 33.41
C ASP A 383 4.40 -4.97 32.35
N ILE A 384 4.03 -4.80 31.07
CA ILE A 384 4.97 -4.74 29.93
C ILE A 384 5.24 -3.26 29.64
N LEU A 385 6.50 -2.84 29.70
CA LEU A 385 6.87 -1.45 29.41
C LEU A 385 6.61 -1.06 27.95
N LYS A 386 6.22 0.21 27.73
CA LYS A 386 6.11 0.80 26.38
C LYS A 386 7.47 0.89 25.67
N LYS A 387 8.56 1.01 26.45
CA LYS A 387 9.95 1.05 25.97
C LYS A 387 10.82 0.19 26.86
N PRO A 388 11.78 -0.57 26.31
CA PRO A 388 12.71 -1.32 27.12
C PRO A 388 13.69 -0.40 27.87
N ILE A 389 13.99 -0.75 29.11
CA ILE A 389 15.08 -0.13 29.86
C ILE A 389 16.37 -0.87 29.47
N LEU A 390 17.27 -0.20 28.75
CA LEU A 390 18.51 -0.82 28.29
C LEU A 390 19.50 -1.03 29.46
N PHE A 391 20.16 -2.19 29.47
CA PHE A 391 21.12 -2.57 30.49
C PHE A 391 22.45 -1.84 30.24
N ASP A 392 22.87 -1.05 31.21
CA ASP A 392 23.92 -0.06 31.00
C ASP A 392 25.31 -0.51 31.49
N LYS A 393 26.32 -0.28 30.66
CA LYS A 393 27.70 -0.02 31.10
C LYS A 393 28.11 1.37 30.60
N GLY A 394 27.51 2.44 31.12
CA GLY A 394 28.04 3.82 31.04
C GLY A 394 27.30 4.88 30.22
N CYS A 395 26.11 4.65 29.66
CA CYS A 395 25.30 5.64 28.94
C CYS A 395 23.90 5.80 29.55
N LYS A 396 23.69 6.93 30.25
CA LYS A 396 22.36 7.37 30.66
C LYS A 396 21.53 7.84 29.46
N VAL A 397 20.45 7.10 29.19
CA VAL A 397 19.15 7.46 28.58
C VAL A 397 19.10 7.82 27.07
N GLY A 398 18.32 7.04 26.30
CA GLY A 398 17.50 7.55 25.19
C GLY A 398 17.74 6.97 23.78
N THR A 399 17.30 5.73 23.54
CA THR A 399 16.78 5.16 22.27
C THR A 399 17.13 5.82 20.92
N ALA A 400 18.37 5.64 20.51
CA ALA A 400 18.88 5.32 19.17
C ALA A 400 20.39 5.27 19.35
N LEU A 401 21.04 4.13 19.12
CA LEU A 401 22.49 4.08 19.27
C LEU A 401 23.09 4.80 18.05
N LEU A 402 23.82 5.90 18.29
CA LEU A 402 24.69 6.52 17.30
C LEU A 402 26.08 5.92 17.49
N GLN A 403 26.74 5.59 16.39
CA GLN A 403 28.15 5.25 16.39
C GLN A 403 28.98 6.54 16.30
N ASP A 404 28.86 7.41 17.31
CA ASP A 404 29.74 8.56 17.56
C ASP A 404 29.67 8.90 19.05
N GLU A 405 30.78 8.75 19.77
CA GLU A 405 30.87 8.75 21.25
C GLU A 405 30.59 10.10 21.96
N ILE A 406 29.94 11.08 21.31
CA ILE A 406 29.82 12.43 21.87
C ILE A 406 28.47 13.08 21.51
N CYS A 407 27.36 12.66 22.13
CA CYS A 407 26.18 13.49 22.48
C CYS A 407 25.03 12.62 23.00
N GLY A 408 24.20 13.16 23.91
CA GLY A 408 22.92 12.56 24.35
C GLY A 408 21.90 12.40 23.20
N PRO A 409 20.64 12.01 23.48
CA PRO A 409 19.66 11.65 22.44
C PRO A 409 19.54 12.77 21.40
N SER A 410 20.06 12.51 20.20
CA SER A 410 20.09 13.50 19.13
C SER A 410 18.66 13.73 18.61
N LEU A 411 18.19 14.98 18.62
CA LEU A 411 16.88 15.32 18.08
C LEU A 411 16.80 14.95 16.59
N LEU A 412 15.69 14.30 16.20
CA LEU A 412 15.38 13.94 14.81
C LEU A 412 14.49 15.00 14.17
N SER A 413 14.82 15.41 12.94
CA SER A 413 13.95 16.30 12.18
C SER A 413 12.61 15.61 11.84
N PRO A 414 11.51 16.34 11.62
CA PRO A 414 10.23 15.73 11.23
C PRO A 414 10.34 14.84 9.99
N THR A 415 11.12 15.25 8.99
CA THR A 415 11.41 14.46 7.78
C THR A 415 12.09 13.13 8.13
N GLN A 416 13.09 13.15 9.01
CA GLN A 416 13.78 11.95 9.47
C GLN A 416 12.85 11.01 10.25
N GLN A 417 11.99 11.58 11.11
CA GLN A 417 10.95 10.81 11.81
C GLN A 417 9.98 10.15 10.81
N ALA A 418 9.56 10.88 9.77
CA ALA A 418 8.68 10.36 8.73
C ALA A 418 9.30 9.19 7.95
N VAL A 419 10.60 9.25 7.61
CA VAL A 419 11.34 8.14 7.00
C VAL A 419 11.29 6.90 7.90
N ILE A 420 11.66 7.04 9.18
CA ILE A 420 11.67 5.94 10.16
C ILE A 420 10.28 5.28 10.27
N LEU A 421 9.22 6.08 10.40
CA LEU A 421 7.84 5.58 10.48
C LEU A 421 7.39 4.90 9.19
N THR A 422 7.83 5.39 8.03
CA THR A 422 7.49 4.77 6.74
C THR A 422 8.18 3.42 6.56
N HIS A 423 9.44 3.28 6.99
CA HIS A 423 10.10 1.97 7.08
C HIS A 423 9.36 1.02 8.02
N CYS A 424 8.94 1.51 9.18
CA CYS A 424 8.14 0.75 10.14
C CYS A 424 6.83 0.23 9.51
N TYR A 425 6.11 1.11 8.80
CA TYR A 425 4.88 0.75 8.07
C TYR A 425 5.12 -0.33 7.01
N MET A 426 6.24 -0.26 6.28
CA MET A 426 6.62 -1.29 5.30
C MET A 426 6.85 -2.66 5.93
N ILE A 427 7.51 -2.70 7.09
CA ILE A 427 7.76 -3.96 7.82
C ILE A 427 6.45 -4.56 8.30
N GLN A 428 5.59 -3.74 8.90
CA GLN A 428 4.30 -4.18 9.44
C GLN A 428 3.37 -4.76 8.36
N LYS A 429 3.34 -4.15 7.18
CA LYS A 429 2.51 -4.63 6.07
C LYS A 429 3.21 -5.72 5.23
N GLY A 430 4.54 -5.70 5.13
CA GLY A 430 5.35 -6.46 4.16
C GLY A 430 5.70 -7.90 4.54
N SER A 431 5.31 -8.34 5.74
CA SER A 431 5.70 -9.62 6.31
C SER A 431 4.55 -10.64 6.19
N GLN A 432 4.83 -11.83 5.67
CA GLN A 432 4.00 -12.99 6.01
C GLN A 432 4.02 -13.09 7.55
N HIS A 433 2.90 -13.45 8.19
CA HIS A 433 2.70 -13.41 9.64
C HIS A 433 3.61 -14.39 10.42
N ASP A 434 4.92 -14.26 10.30
CA ASP A 434 5.91 -14.87 11.17
C ASP A 434 5.94 -14.06 12.47
N GLU A 435 5.80 -14.73 13.61
CA GLU A 435 5.74 -14.07 14.91
C GLU A 435 7.00 -13.26 15.20
N LEU A 436 8.16 -13.67 14.67
CA LEU A 436 9.43 -12.97 14.80
C LEU A 436 9.43 -11.62 14.08
N THR A 437 8.84 -11.55 12.88
CA THR A 437 8.81 -10.31 12.07
C THR A 437 7.98 -9.20 12.71
N LYS A 438 7.03 -9.55 13.58
CA LYS A 438 6.26 -8.55 14.35
C LYS A 438 7.16 -7.77 15.32
N TRP A 439 8.28 -8.35 15.76
CA TRP A 439 9.24 -7.68 16.65
C TRP A 439 10.17 -6.72 15.92
N ASP A 440 10.24 -6.75 14.59
CA ASP A 440 10.99 -5.76 13.80
C ASP A 440 10.37 -4.36 13.87
N VAL A 441 9.10 -4.24 14.26
CA VAL A 441 8.37 -2.95 14.34
C VAL A 441 8.77 -2.14 15.57
N ALA A 442 9.01 -2.81 16.70
CA ALA A 442 9.24 -2.16 18.00
C ALA A 442 10.39 -1.12 18.00
N PRO A 443 11.60 -1.40 17.44
CA PRO A 443 12.72 -0.47 17.49
C PRO A 443 12.44 0.88 16.81
N PHE A 444 11.62 0.88 15.76
CA PHE A 444 11.28 2.10 15.01
C PHE A 444 10.29 2.97 15.78
N VAL A 445 9.25 2.34 16.33
CA VAL A 445 8.26 3.04 17.17
C VAL A 445 8.95 3.61 18.40
N GLU A 446 9.73 2.80 19.12
CA GLU A 446 10.43 3.19 20.36
C GLU A 446 11.44 4.34 20.15
N ALA A 447 12.07 4.44 18.97
CA ALA A 447 12.97 5.53 18.62
C ALA A 447 12.26 6.89 18.50
N ILE A 448 11.07 6.92 17.87
CA ILE A 448 10.25 8.14 17.72
C ILE A 448 9.68 8.56 19.06
N ASP A 449 9.16 7.59 19.79
CA ASP A 449 8.62 7.75 21.14
C ASP A 449 9.58 8.43 22.12
N SER A 450 10.88 8.25 21.88
CA SER A 450 11.97 8.78 22.72
C SER A 450 12.36 10.20 22.38
N GLN A 451 11.78 10.77 21.32
CA GLN A 451 11.91 12.19 21.00
C GLN A 451 11.10 13.04 21.99
N PRO A 452 11.57 14.24 22.38
CA PRO A 452 10.87 15.10 23.32
C PRO A 452 9.56 15.65 22.76
N SER A 453 9.48 15.88 21.44
CA SER A 453 8.26 16.29 20.74
C SER A 453 8.32 15.93 19.26
N SER A 454 7.14 15.66 18.70
CA SER A 454 6.90 15.30 17.29
C SER A 454 5.74 16.11 16.75
N LEU A 455 5.63 16.24 15.43
CA LEU A 455 4.44 16.82 14.81
C LEU A 455 3.23 15.90 15.05
N PHE A 456 2.05 16.49 15.22
CA PHE A 456 0.80 15.79 15.49
C PHE A 456 0.60 14.56 14.59
N THR A 457 0.76 14.74 13.28
CA THR A 457 0.58 13.69 12.28
C THR A 457 1.56 12.53 12.43
N LEU A 458 2.82 12.83 12.76
CA LEU A 458 3.87 11.82 12.94
C LEU A 458 3.69 11.07 14.25
N GLU A 459 3.30 11.77 15.32
CA GLU A 459 2.94 11.16 16.59
C GLU A 459 1.72 10.25 16.46
N PHE A 460 0.67 10.73 15.78
CA PHE A 460 -0.51 9.92 15.47
C PHE A 460 -0.12 8.67 14.67
N PHE A 461 0.72 8.82 13.64
CA PHE A 461 1.17 7.69 12.83
C PHE A 461 1.98 6.68 13.64
N CYS A 462 2.89 7.15 14.50
CA CYS A 462 3.65 6.31 15.42
C CYS A 462 2.74 5.51 16.35
N ASN A 463 1.77 6.18 16.99
CA ASN A 463 0.82 5.56 17.89
C ASN A 463 -0.10 4.56 17.17
N LEU A 464 -0.54 4.86 15.94
CA LEU A 464 -1.33 3.93 15.14
C LEU A 464 -0.55 2.65 14.78
N LEU A 465 0.73 2.79 14.38
CA LEU A 465 1.60 1.65 14.12
C LEU A 465 1.79 0.81 15.38
N ARG A 466 1.94 1.45 16.56
CA ARG A 466 1.99 0.79 17.86
C ARG A 466 0.71 0.03 18.19
N VAL A 467 -0.46 0.66 18.09
CA VAL A 467 -1.76 0.01 18.34
C VAL A 467 -1.90 -1.24 17.48
N ARG A 468 -1.60 -1.14 16.18
CA ARG A 468 -1.66 -2.27 15.25
C ARG A 468 -0.64 -3.37 15.55
N TRP A 469 0.48 -3.03 16.17
CA TRP A 469 1.47 -4.01 16.63
C TRP A 469 1.04 -4.70 17.93
N GLU A 470 0.62 -3.93 18.93
CA GLU A 470 0.22 -4.42 20.25
C GLU A 470 -1.10 -5.19 20.26
N SER A 471 -2.03 -4.86 19.35
CA SER A 471 -3.32 -5.56 19.21
C SER A 471 -3.17 -7.02 18.81
N THR A 472 -2.03 -7.39 18.22
CA THR A 472 -1.73 -8.78 17.82
C THR A 472 -1.33 -9.69 18.98
N ARG A 473 -1.11 -9.13 20.17
CA ARG A 473 -0.58 -9.83 21.35
C ARG A 473 -1.58 -9.76 22.49
N SER A 474 -1.91 -10.90 23.10
CA SER A 474 -2.91 -10.99 24.18
C SER A 474 -2.64 -10.02 25.33
N ASN A 475 -1.39 -9.95 25.80
CA ASN A 475 -1.05 -9.21 27.03
C ASN A 475 -0.99 -7.69 26.84
N THR A 476 -0.86 -7.19 25.60
CA THR A 476 -0.84 -5.75 25.28
C THR A 476 -2.11 -5.29 24.58
N LYS A 477 -3.05 -6.21 24.32
CA LYS A 477 -4.26 -5.92 23.54
C LYS A 477 -5.16 -4.88 24.21
N LEU A 478 -5.33 -4.96 25.52
CA LEU A 478 -6.15 -3.99 26.28
C LEU A 478 -5.53 -2.59 26.24
N ARG A 479 -4.21 -2.48 26.38
CA ARG A 479 -3.50 -1.21 26.19
C ARG A 479 -3.69 -0.66 24.77
N ALA A 480 -3.66 -1.51 23.75
CA ALA A 480 -3.93 -1.11 22.38
C ALA A 480 -5.35 -0.55 22.19
N VAL A 481 -6.36 -1.13 22.87
CA VAL A 481 -7.74 -0.62 22.86
C VAL A 481 -7.80 0.78 23.48
N GLU A 482 -7.21 0.97 24.66
CA GLU A 482 -7.17 2.26 25.36
C GLU A 482 -6.47 3.33 24.50
N MET A 483 -5.31 2.98 23.94
CA MET A 483 -4.57 3.85 23.03
C MET A 483 -5.37 4.22 21.77
N MET A 484 -6.08 3.25 21.17
CA MET A 484 -6.92 3.51 20.00
C MET A 484 -8.08 4.45 20.33
N GLY A 485 -8.70 4.28 21.51
CA GLY A 485 -9.73 5.19 22.01
C GLY A 485 -9.22 6.62 22.14
N LYS A 486 -8.05 6.81 22.76
CA LYS A 486 -7.39 8.13 22.88
C LYS A 486 -7.07 8.75 21.52
N LEU A 487 -6.64 7.94 20.53
CA LEU A 487 -6.39 8.43 19.17
C LEU A 487 -7.66 8.96 18.50
N VAL A 488 -8.78 8.25 18.66
CA VAL A 488 -10.07 8.68 18.11
C VAL A 488 -10.55 9.98 18.78
N GLU A 489 -10.44 10.07 20.10
CA GLU A 489 -10.82 11.26 20.87
C GLU A 489 -9.96 12.49 20.52
N ASN A 490 -8.67 12.31 20.28
CA ASN A 490 -7.75 13.39 19.91
C ASN A 490 -8.05 14.03 18.53
N LEU A 491 -8.82 13.34 17.68
CA LEU A 491 -9.31 13.90 16.41
C LEU A 491 -10.52 14.79 16.59
N GLU A 492 -11.23 14.70 17.71
CA GLU A 492 -12.36 15.55 18.03
C GLU A 492 -11.89 16.88 18.63
N LYS A 493 -10.87 16.84 19.51
CA LYS A 493 -10.28 18.00 20.19
C LYS A 493 -9.74 19.07 19.24
N SER A 494 -10.02 20.35 19.53
CA SER A 494 -9.56 21.52 18.74
C SER A 494 -8.05 21.78 18.78
N PHE A 495 -7.36 21.40 19.87
CA PHE A 495 -5.90 21.53 19.98
C PHE A 495 -5.18 20.23 19.55
N PRO A 496 -4.07 20.30 18.79
CA PRO A 496 -3.48 21.48 18.15
C PRO A 496 -4.34 21.99 16.99
N GLY A 497 -4.27 23.29 16.68
CA GLY A 497 -5.09 23.91 15.63
C GLY A 497 -4.87 23.32 14.22
N VAL A 498 -5.82 23.59 13.32
CA VAL A 498 -5.94 22.99 11.98
C VAL A 498 -4.63 22.97 11.19
N ALA A 499 -3.97 24.11 11.03
CA ALA A 499 -2.73 24.23 10.26
C ALA A 499 -1.57 23.36 10.78
N ARG A 500 -1.57 23.00 12.07
CA ARG A 500 -0.54 22.10 12.65
C ARG A 500 -0.82 20.62 12.41
N ARG A 501 -2.01 20.25 11.92
CA ARG A 501 -2.44 18.87 11.69
C ARG A 501 -2.25 18.37 10.25
N ILE A 502 -2.11 19.28 9.28
CA ILE A 502 -1.87 18.93 7.87
C ILE A 502 -0.43 18.46 7.56
N PRO A 503 0.64 19.03 8.14
CA PRO A 503 2.00 18.64 7.80
C PRO A 503 2.22 17.12 7.90
N PHE A 504 2.83 16.55 6.85
CA PHE A 504 3.08 15.13 6.64
C PHE A 504 1.84 14.21 6.54
N CYS A 505 0.61 14.71 6.38
CA CYS A 505 -0.61 13.86 6.37
C CYS A 505 -0.69 12.88 5.18
N TYR A 506 0.02 13.18 4.08
CA TYR A 506 0.13 12.30 2.91
C TYR A 506 1.29 11.29 3.04
N VAL A 507 2.24 11.55 3.94
CA VAL A 507 3.34 10.63 4.29
C VAL A 507 2.96 9.72 5.47
N ALA A 508 2.18 10.21 6.42
CA ALA A 508 1.52 9.33 7.37
C ALA A 508 0.39 8.59 6.65
N ASN A 509 0.36 7.26 6.72
CA ASN A 509 -0.80 6.51 6.26
C ASN A 509 -1.97 6.69 7.26
N PHE A 510 -2.58 7.87 7.25
CA PHE A 510 -3.42 8.43 8.32
C PHE A 510 -4.84 7.83 8.47
N PRO A 511 -5.26 6.65 7.98
CA PRO A 511 -6.68 6.41 7.61
C PRO A 511 -7.64 7.61 7.35
N THR A 512 -8.88 7.36 6.95
CA THR A 512 -9.96 8.33 7.13
C THR A 512 -10.56 8.13 8.52
N ILE A 513 -11.22 9.14 9.08
CA ILE A 513 -11.88 9.05 10.39
C ILE A 513 -12.87 7.87 10.45
N PRO A 514 -13.72 7.62 9.42
CA PRO A 514 -14.56 6.42 9.39
C PRO A 514 -13.76 5.12 9.41
N THR A 515 -12.66 5.03 8.64
CA THR A 515 -11.80 3.83 8.64
C THR A 515 -11.11 3.62 10.00
N LEU A 516 -10.64 4.68 10.65
CA LEU A 516 -10.04 4.59 11.98
C LEU A 516 -11.06 4.12 13.02
N LYS A 517 -12.25 4.73 13.06
CA LYS A 517 -13.34 4.34 13.95
C LYS A 517 -13.80 2.90 13.65
N LYS A 518 -13.77 2.45 12.39
CA LYS A 518 -13.97 1.04 12.03
C LYS A 518 -12.89 0.12 12.62
N GLU A 519 -11.61 0.44 12.44
CA GLU A 519 -10.49 -0.33 13.01
C GLU A 519 -10.62 -0.41 14.55
N TYR A 520 -11.10 0.65 15.19
CA TYR A 520 -11.40 0.65 16.63
C TYR A 520 -12.56 -0.29 16.97
N GLY A 521 -13.67 -0.24 16.24
CA GLY A 521 -14.80 -1.16 16.41
C GLY A 521 -14.39 -2.64 16.23
N GLU A 522 -13.57 -2.96 15.23
CA GLU A 522 -13.04 -4.31 15.01
C GLU A 522 -12.09 -4.76 16.14
N LEU A 523 -11.28 -3.83 16.66
CA LEU A 523 -10.44 -4.09 17.83
C LEU A 523 -11.29 -4.40 19.08
N LEU A 524 -12.37 -3.64 19.31
CA LEU A 524 -13.34 -3.90 20.39
C LEU A 524 -14.02 -5.27 20.23
N LEU A 525 -14.46 -5.62 19.01
CA LEU A 525 -15.03 -6.94 18.72
C LEU A 525 -14.06 -8.06 19.06
N SER A 526 -12.80 -7.90 18.68
CA SER A 526 -11.77 -8.89 18.97
C SER A 526 -11.48 -9.05 20.47
N CYS A 527 -11.89 -8.07 21.30
CA CYS A 527 -11.83 -8.11 22.76
C CYS A 527 -13.14 -8.58 23.40
N GLY A 528 -14.17 -8.93 22.62
CA GLY A 528 -15.48 -9.33 23.11
C GLY A 528 -16.40 -8.16 23.51
N LEU A 529 -15.99 -6.91 23.29
CA LEU A 529 -16.77 -5.70 23.60
C LEU A 529 -17.77 -5.36 22.48
N VAL A 530 -18.67 -6.30 22.17
CA VAL A 530 -19.60 -6.19 21.03
C VAL A 530 -20.58 -5.02 21.16
N GLY A 531 -21.00 -4.68 22.38
CA GLY A 531 -21.95 -3.59 22.64
C GLY A 531 -21.43 -2.21 22.24
N GLU A 532 -20.17 -1.90 22.56
CA GLU A 532 -19.54 -0.62 22.17
C GLU A 532 -19.25 -0.57 20.67
N ALA A 533 -18.84 -1.70 20.08
CA ALA A 533 -18.62 -1.79 18.64
C ALA A 533 -19.90 -1.50 17.83
N ILE A 534 -21.07 -1.97 18.29
CA ILE A 534 -22.37 -1.69 17.66
C ILE A 534 -22.63 -0.18 17.58
N LYS A 535 -22.41 0.57 18.66
CA LYS A 535 -22.63 2.03 18.67
C LYS A 535 -21.79 2.74 17.61
N ILE A 536 -20.53 2.32 17.47
CA ILE A 536 -19.60 2.88 16.48
C ILE A 536 -20.07 2.55 15.06
N PHE A 537 -20.41 1.28 14.79
CA PHE A 537 -20.86 0.87 13.46
C PHE A 537 -22.21 1.48 13.07
N GLU A 538 -23.12 1.67 14.02
CA GLU A 538 -24.39 2.39 13.82
C GLU A 538 -24.14 3.85 13.47
N ALA A 539 -23.26 4.55 14.21
CA ALA A 539 -22.93 5.95 13.95
C ALA A 539 -22.30 6.16 12.56
N LEU A 540 -21.43 5.24 12.13
CA LEU A 540 -20.77 5.30 10.81
C LEU A 540 -21.60 4.74 9.66
N GLN A 541 -22.78 4.17 9.95
CA GLN A 541 -23.60 3.44 8.98
C GLN A 541 -22.85 2.29 8.28
N LEU A 542 -21.96 1.60 9.01
CA LEU A 542 -21.24 0.43 8.51
C LEU A 542 -22.08 -0.83 8.70
N TRP A 543 -23.00 -1.05 7.76
CA TRP A 543 -24.06 -2.06 7.89
C TRP A 543 -23.54 -3.49 7.95
N ASP A 544 -22.55 -3.86 7.14
CA ASP A 544 -21.95 -5.20 7.17
C ASP A 544 -21.40 -5.56 8.56
N ASN A 545 -20.63 -4.64 9.14
CA ASN A 545 -20.07 -4.80 10.48
C ASN A 545 -21.17 -4.87 11.53
N LEU A 546 -22.20 -4.02 11.44
CA LEU A 546 -23.34 -4.04 12.36
C LEU A 546 -24.12 -5.36 12.30
N ILE A 547 -24.42 -5.86 11.10
CA ILE A 547 -25.10 -7.13 10.86
C ILE A 547 -24.28 -8.27 11.47
N GLN A 548 -22.96 -8.28 11.22
CA GLN A 548 -22.05 -9.25 11.82
C GLN A 548 -22.11 -9.21 13.35
N CYS A 549 -22.12 -8.02 13.98
CA CYS A 549 -22.27 -7.88 15.42
C CYS A 549 -23.58 -8.46 15.95
N LYS A 550 -24.72 -8.16 15.30
CA LYS A 550 -26.03 -8.70 15.69
C LYS A 550 -26.08 -10.22 15.53
N CYS A 551 -25.45 -10.77 14.49
CA CYS A 551 -25.29 -12.22 14.32
C CYS A 551 -24.43 -12.84 15.43
N LEU A 552 -23.32 -12.21 15.83
CA LEU A 552 -22.48 -12.66 16.95
C LEU A 552 -23.24 -12.67 18.29
N LEU A 553 -24.21 -11.75 18.47
CA LEU A 553 -25.11 -11.73 19.62
C LEU A 553 -26.28 -12.74 19.53
N GLY A 554 -26.35 -13.57 18.47
CA GLY A 554 -27.43 -14.51 18.24
C GLY A 554 -28.74 -13.88 17.73
N GLN A 555 -28.76 -12.57 17.46
CA GLN A 555 -29.95 -11.82 17.02
C GLN A 555 -30.12 -11.83 15.49
N LYS A 556 -30.15 -13.02 14.89
CA LYS A 556 -30.20 -13.16 13.42
C LYS A 556 -31.49 -12.58 12.80
N THR A 557 -32.63 -12.72 13.47
CA THR A 557 -33.93 -12.20 13.01
C THR A 557 -33.95 -10.68 12.98
N ALA A 558 -33.47 -10.03 14.05
CA ALA A 558 -33.36 -8.58 14.14
C ALA A 558 -32.42 -8.01 13.06
N ALA A 559 -31.32 -8.72 12.75
CA ALA A 559 -30.44 -8.34 11.65
C ALA A 559 -31.16 -8.36 10.29
N VAL A 560 -31.94 -9.42 10.01
CA VAL A 560 -32.73 -9.53 8.77
C VAL A 560 -33.80 -8.43 8.67
N GLU A 561 -34.49 -8.11 9.76
CA GLU A 561 -35.48 -7.04 9.81
C GLU A 561 -34.85 -5.66 9.56
N LEU A 562 -33.69 -5.39 10.17
CA LEU A 562 -32.93 -4.15 9.94
C LEU A 562 -32.56 -4.01 8.47
N ILE A 563 -32.03 -5.08 7.85
CA ILE A 563 -31.66 -5.08 6.43
C ILE A 563 -32.89 -4.81 5.55
N LYS A 564 -34.01 -5.50 5.79
CA LYS A 564 -35.24 -5.30 5.01
C LYS A 564 -35.79 -3.88 5.15
N MET A 565 -35.89 -3.36 6.38
CA MET A 565 -36.33 -2.00 6.65
C MET A 565 -35.48 -0.97 5.89
N ARG A 566 -34.15 -1.13 5.90
CA ARG A 566 -33.23 -0.19 5.23
C ARG A 566 -33.26 -0.32 3.71
N SER A 567 -33.35 -1.54 3.19
CA SER A 567 -33.50 -1.79 1.74
C SER A 567 -34.75 -1.12 1.16
N LEU A 568 -35.83 -1.00 1.94
CA LEU A 568 -37.06 -0.31 1.51
C LEU A 568 -36.92 1.22 1.56
N LYS A 569 -36.07 1.74 2.45
CA LYS A 569 -35.85 3.19 2.62
C LYS A 569 -34.83 3.75 1.63
N CYS A 570 -33.87 2.94 1.20
CA CYS A 570 -32.84 3.32 0.22
C CYS A 570 -33.24 2.86 -1.19
N LEU A 571 -33.82 3.76 -1.97
CA LEU A 571 -34.17 3.54 -3.39
C LEU A 571 -32.97 3.72 -4.35
N THR A 572 -31.76 3.99 -3.83
CA THR A 572 -30.54 4.34 -4.58
C THR A 572 -29.54 3.17 -4.70
N THR A 573 -28.38 3.42 -5.31
CA THR A 573 -27.21 2.52 -5.50
C THR A 573 -26.84 1.68 -4.27
N GLN A 574 -27.03 2.17 -3.04
CA GLN A 574 -26.78 1.39 -1.82
C GLN A 574 -27.73 0.20 -1.62
N GLY A 575 -28.88 0.17 -2.32
CA GLY A 575 -29.89 -0.88 -2.19
C GLY A 575 -29.36 -2.29 -2.50
N TYR A 576 -28.43 -2.43 -3.46
CA TYR A 576 -27.90 -3.75 -3.84
C TYR A 576 -26.92 -4.33 -2.80
N ASP A 577 -26.18 -3.50 -2.06
CA ASP A 577 -25.26 -3.98 -1.01
C ASP A 577 -26.02 -4.54 0.18
N PHE A 578 -27.15 -3.92 0.55
CA PHE A 578 -28.06 -4.49 1.53
C PHE A 578 -28.64 -5.83 1.08
N MET A 579 -28.95 -5.98 -0.21
CA MET A 579 -29.39 -7.27 -0.76
C MET A 579 -28.28 -8.32 -0.72
N CYS A 580 -27.02 -7.94 -0.98
CA CYS A 580 -25.88 -8.85 -0.81
C CYS A 580 -25.72 -9.27 0.65
N SER A 581 -25.79 -8.31 1.57
CA SER A 581 -25.70 -8.56 3.02
C SER A 581 -26.84 -9.46 3.51
N LEU A 582 -28.05 -9.29 2.96
CA LEU A 582 -29.18 -10.18 3.23
C LEU A 582 -28.86 -11.60 2.79
N GLY A 583 -28.35 -11.76 1.56
CA GLY A 583 -27.91 -13.04 1.02
C GLY A 583 -26.81 -13.69 1.87
N ASP A 584 -25.86 -12.92 2.39
CA ASP A 584 -24.79 -13.42 3.25
C ASP A 584 -25.36 -14.02 4.56
N VAL A 585 -26.42 -13.41 5.11
CA VAL A 585 -27.09 -13.87 6.35
C VAL A 585 -28.05 -15.02 6.10
N THR A 586 -28.85 -14.98 5.04
CA THR A 586 -29.87 -16.00 4.73
C THR A 586 -29.31 -17.18 3.94
N ASN A 587 -28.13 -17.02 3.34
CA ASN A 587 -27.52 -17.96 2.39
C ASN A 587 -28.44 -18.25 1.18
N ASP A 588 -29.11 -17.21 0.68
CA ASP A 588 -30.05 -17.29 -0.45
C ASP A 588 -29.50 -16.55 -1.69
N ASP A 589 -29.30 -17.31 -2.76
CA ASP A 589 -28.81 -16.79 -4.04
C ASP A 589 -29.75 -15.77 -4.68
N SER A 590 -31.06 -15.86 -4.43
CA SER A 590 -32.05 -14.96 -5.01
C SER A 590 -31.82 -13.49 -4.64
N CYS A 591 -31.19 -13.27 -3.48
CA CYS A 591 -30.84 -11.95 -3.00
C CYS A 591 -29.70 -11.34 -3.84
N TYR A 592 -28.69 -12.12 -4.22
CA TYR A 592 -27.59 -11.64 -5.06
C TYR A 592 -28.03 -11.42 -6.52
N GLU A 593 -28.93 -12.24 -7.05
CA GLU A 593 -29.47 -12.02 -8.41
C GLU A 593 -30.27 -10.72 -8.51
N LYS A 594 -31.05 -10.40 -7.47
CA LYS A 594 -31.75 -9.10 -7.37
C LYS A 594 -30.74 -7.95 -7.24
N ALA A 595 -29.71 -8.12 -6.42
CA ALA A 595 -28.63 -7.14 -6.29
C ALA A 595 -27.98 -6.83 -7.64
N LEU A 596 -27.67 -7.86 -8.45
CA LEU A 596 -27.11 -7.67 -9.78
C LEU A 596 -28.03 -6.88 -10.71
N LYS A 597 -29.32 -7.23 -10.75
CA LYS A 597 -30.31 -6.52 -11.58
C LYS A 597 -30.45 -5.05 -11.20
N VAL A 598 -30.47 -4.75 -9.90
CA VAL A 598 -30.55 -3.36 -9.39
C VAL A 598 -29.26 -2.59 -9.67
N SER A 599 -28.10 -3.26 -9.60
CA SER A 599 -26.80 -2.66 -9.88
C SER A 599 -26.44 -2.53 -11.37
N ASN A 600 -27.37 -2.86 -12.30
CA ASN A 600 -27.07 -2.99 -13.73
C ASN A 600 -25.83 -3.86 -14.03
N TYR A 601 -25.68 -4.97 -13.28
CA TYR A 601 -24.55 -5.90 -13.35
C TYR A 601 -23.17 -5.27 -13.04
N ASN A 602 -23.13 -4.16 -12.28
CA ASN A 602 -21.88 -3.52 -11.86
C ASN A 602 -21.41 -3.95 -10.44
N SER A 603 -22.22 -4.73 -9.70
CA SER A 603 -21.83 -5.17 -8.36
C SER A 603 -20.85 -6.36 -8.37
N ALA A 604 -19.56 -6.06 -8.25
CA ALA A 604 -18.53 -7.08 -8.08
C ALA A 604 -18.77 -7.93 -6.81
N ARG A 605 -19.32 -7.37 -5.71
CA ARG A 605 -19.64 -8.14 -4.49
C ARG A 605 -20.67 -9.25 -4.77
N ALA A 606 -21.77 -8.92 -5.45
CA ALA A 606 -22.83 -9.87 -5.78
C ALA A 606 -22.32 -10.99 -6.70
N MET A 607 -21.53 -10.65 -7.73
CA MET A 607 -20.92 -11.64 -8.63
C MET A 607 -20.02 -12.61 -7.86
N ARG A 608 -19.16 -12.10 -6.97
CA ARG A 608 -18.28 -12.93 -6.13
C ARG A 608 -19.08 -13.86 -5.22
N ALA A 609 -20.18 -13.38 -4.64
CA ALA A 609 -21.03 -14.20 -3.76
C ALA A 609 -21.71 -15.34 -4.52
N LEU A 610 -22.31 -15.06 -5.68
CA LEU A 610 -22.89 -16.08 -6.56
C LEU A 610 -21.84 -17.07 -7.06
N ALA A 611 -20.64 -16.58 -7.41
CA ALA A 611 -19.55 -17.43 -7.86
C ALA A 611 -19.10 -18.41 -6.77
N ARG A 612 -19.04 -17.98 -5.50
CA ARG A 612 -18.78 -18.85 -4.34
C ARG A 612 -19.89 -19.88 -4.14
N SER A 613 -21.15 -19.46 -4.23
CA SER A 613 -22.31 -20.37 -4.12
C SER A 613 -22.29 -21.45 -5.21
N ALA A 614 -22.09 -21.05 -6.47
CA ALA A 614 -21.95 -21.97 -7.60
C ALA A 614 -20.78 -22.95 -7.43
N TYR A 615 -19.63 -22.49 -6.94
CA TYR A 615 -18.49 -23.34 -6.63
C TYR A 615 -18.85 -24.40 -5.57
N ASN A 616 -19.50 -23.99 -4.49
CA ASN A 616 -19.92 -24.89 -3.41
C ASN A 616 -20.96 -25.92 -3.85
N ARG A 617 -21.79 -25.59 -4.85
CA ARG A 617 -22.71 -26.55 -5.50
C ARG A 617 -22.05 -27.48 -6.52
N GLY A 618 -20.75 -27.30 -6.81
CA GLY A 618 -20.03 -28.07 -7.82
C GLY A 618 -20.30 -27.63 -9.26
N VAL A 619 -20.99 -26.50 -9.48
CA VAL A 619 -21.24 -25.91 -10.81
C VAL A 619 -20.07 -25.00 -11.16
N TYR A 620 -18.91 -25.62 -11.45
CA TYR A 620 -17.66 -24.89 -11.63
C TYR A 620 -17.64 -23.99 -12.87
N GLU A 621 -18.37 -24.34 -13.93
CA GLU A 621 -18.43 -23.51 -15.15
C GLU A 621 -19.07 -22.16 -14.90
N GLN A 622 -20.23 -22.17 -14.24
CA GLN A 622 -20.92 -20.95 -13.84
C GLN A 622 -20.11 -20.15 -12.81
N SER A 623 -19.44 -20.84 -11.87
CA SER A 623 -18.57 -20.17 -10.92
C SER A 623 -17.43 -19.43 -11.63
N LYS A 624 -16.79 -20.08 -12.62
CA LYS A 624 -15.71 -19.50 -13.40
C LYS A 624 -16.17 -18.24 -14.14
N THR A 625 -17.26 -18.30 -14.90
CA THR A 625 -17.74 -17.15 -15.67
C THR A 625 -18.10 -15.96 -14.78
N LEU A 626 -18.74 -16.22 -13.63
CA LEU A 626 -19.04 -15.18 -12.65
C LEU A 626 -17.78 -14.56 -12.02
N TRP A 627 -16.75 -15.38 -11.74
CA TRP A 627 -15.47 -14.87 -11.28
C TRP A 627 -14.74 -14.06 -12.35
N GLU A 628 -14.76 -14.47 -13.62
CA GLU A 628 -14.20 -13.70 -14.74
C GLU A 628 -14.87 -12.33 -14.86
N SER A 629 -16.21 -12.27 -14.81
CA SER A 629 -16.95 -11.01 -14.80
C SER A 629 -16.61 -10.16 -13.57
N ALA A 630 -16.50 -10.77 -12.38
CA ALA A 630 -16.14 -10.04 -11.17
C ALA A 630 -14.72 -9.44 -11.24
N MET A 631 -13.76 -10.16 -11.82
CA MET A 631 -12.38 -9.70 -11.97
C MET A 631 -12.21 -8.70 -13.12
N ALA A 632 -13.11 -8.72 -14.11
CA ALA A 632 -13.19 -7.69 -15.13
C ALA A 632 -13.64 -6.35 -14.55
N LEU A 633 -14.56 -6.36 -13.57
CA LEU A 633 -14.99 -5.16 -12.84
C LEU A 633 -13.93 -4.66 -11.85
N ASN A 634 -13.36 -5.55 -11.04
CA ASN A 634 -12.30 -5.18 -10.10
C ASN A 634 -11.18 -6.23 -10.10
N SER A 635 -10.12 -5.91 -10.84
CA SER A 635 -8.95 -6.78 -10.99
C SER A 635 -8.00 -6.76 -9.80
N LEU A 636 -8.12 -5.79 -8.87
CA LEU A 636 -7.23 -5.64 -7.71
C LEU A 636 -7.69 -6.47 -6.49
N ASN A 637 -8.28 -7.65 -6.73
CA ASN A 637 -8.75 -8.55 -5.68
C ASN A 637 -8.02 -9.91 -5.71
N PRO A 638 -6.97 -10.10 -4.88
CA PRO A 638 -6.20 -11.36 -4.83
C PRO A 638 -7.04 -12.60 -4.53
N ASP A 639 -7.97 -12.50 -3.58
CA ASP A 639 -8.81 -13.63 -3.18
C ASP A 639 -9.77 -14.05 -4.30
N GLY A 640 -10.18 -13.09 -5.13
CA GLY A 640 -11.01 -13.34 -6.31
C GLY A 640 -10.25 -14.09 -7.40
N TRP A 641 -9.02 -13.65 -7.74
CA TRP A 641 -8.16 -14.38 -8.67
C TRP A 641 -7.82 -15.78 -8.17
N PHE A 642 -7.56 -15.93 -6.87
CA PHE A 642 -7.36 -17.24 -6.27
C PHE A 642 -8.58 -18.16 -6.46
N ALA A 643 -9.78 -17.65 -6.18
CA ALA A 643 -11.02 -18.40 -6.33
C ALA A 643 -11.32 -18.75 -7.80
N LEU A 644 -11.03 -17.82 -8.74
CA LEU A 644 -11.11 -18.06 -10.17
C LEU A 644 -10.17 -19.19 -10.59
N GLY A 645 -8.91 -19.16 -10.15
CA GLY A 645 -7.94 -20.22 -10.42
C GLY A 645 -8.37 -21.57 -9.85
N ALA A 646 -8.95 -21.58 -8.65
CA ALA A 646 -9.48 -22.81 -8.04
C ALA A 646 -10.69 -23.38 -8.82
N ALA A 647 -11.62 -22.51 -9.27
CA ALA A 647 -12.74 -22.90 -10.12
C ALA A 647 -12.26 -23.43 -11.48
N ALA A 648 -11.29 -22.76 -12.09
CA ALA A 648 -10.67 -23.17 -13.34
C ALA A 648 -9.97 -24.53 -13.21
N LEU A 649 -9.22 -24.81 -12.13
CA LEU A 649 -8.57 -26.12 -11.95
C LEU A 649 -9.55 -27.28 -11.76
N LYS A 650 -10.69 -27.03 -11.09
CA LYS A 650 -11.73 -28.06 -10.95
C LYS A 650 -12.32 -28.47 -12.29
N LYS A 651 -12.27 -27.56 -13.27
CA LYS A 651 -12.46 -27.87 -14.69
C LYS A 651 -11.11 -28.28 -15.29
N ILE A 652 -10.81 -29.58 -15.34
CA ILE A 652 -9.57 -30.21 -15.87
C ILE A 652 -9.07 -29.65 -17.24
N ILE A 653 -9.91 -28.87 -17.94
CA ILE A 653 -9.75 -28.35 -19.29
C ILE A 653 -8.94 -27.04 -19.37
N VAL A 654 -8.72 -26.25 -18.29
CA VAL A 654 -8.07 -24.91 -18.44
C VAL A 654 -7.00 -24.58 -17.38
N THR A 655 -5.88 -25.31 -17.39
CA THR A 655 -4.67 -25.00 -16.59
C THR A 655 -4.11 -23.61 -16.86
N TRP A 656 -4.23 -23.10 -18.08
CA TRP A 656 -3.74 -21.77 -18.46
C TRP A 656 -4.31 -20.67 -17.59
N GLN A 657 -5.63 -20.62 -17.46
CA GLN A 657 -6.28 -19.60 -16.64
C GLN A 657 -5.96 -19.74 -15.15
N ALA A 658 -5.70 -20.97 -14.67
CA ALA A 658 -5.26 -21.16 -13.29
C ALA A 658 -3.85 -20.63 -13.04
N VAL A 659 -2.93 -20.85 -13.98
CA VAL A 659 -1.56 -20.31 -13.92
C VAL A 659 -1.57 -18.79 -14.09
N GLU A 660 -2.40 -18.25 -14.99
CA GLU A 660 -2.58 -16.81 -15.19
C GLU A 660 -3.16 -16.15 -13.94
N ALA A 661 -4.23 -16.71 -13.36
CA ALA A 661 -4.80 -16.21 -12.13
C ALA A 661 -3.77 -16.23 -10.98
N LEU A 662 -2.94 -17.27 -10.90
CA LEU A 662 -1.86 -17.35 -9.93
C LEU A 662 -0.77 -16.30 -10.18
N GLN A 663 -0.43 -16.03 -11.43
CA GLN A 663 0.47 -14.94 -11.81
C GLN A 663 -0.12 -13.58 -11.39
N ARG A 664 -1.41 -13.33 -11.64
CA ARG A 664 -2.10 -12.10 -11.19
C ARG A 664 -2.06 -11.95 -9.67
N VAL A 665 -2.33 -13.00 -8.91
CA VAL A 665 -2.19 -12.99 -7.44
C VAL A 665 -0.74 -12.68 -7.03
N ALA A 666 0.24 -13.28 -7.70
CA ALA A 666 1.66 -13.06 -7.44
C ALA A 666 2.11 -11.62 -7.73
N ASP A 667 1.47 -10.96 -8.69
CA ASP A 667 1.78 -9.59 -9.09
C ASP A 667 1.08 -8.57 -8.20
N ILE A 668 -0.20 -8.79 -7.85
CA ILE A 668 -0.96 -7.89 -6.95
C ILE A 668 -0.42 -7.97 -5.51
N THR A 669 -0.17 -9.19 -5.00
CA THR A 669 0.22 -9.35 -3.59
C THR A 669 1.72 -9.27 -3.36
N GLY A 670 2.53 -9.39 -4.41
CA GLY A 670 3.99 -9.49 -4.38
C GLY A 670 4.57 -10.72 -3.64
N LYS A 671 3.83 -11.34 -2.71
CA LYS A 671 4.32 -12.35 -1.76
C LYS A 671 3.29 -13.37 -1.25
N ARG A 672 1.97 -13.19 -1.45
CA ARG A 672 0.93 -14.11 -0.91
C ARG A 672 0.44 -15.04 -2.02
N ILE A 673 1.15 -16.14 -2.23
CA ILE A 673 0.69 -17.23 -3.10
C ILE A 673 0.37 -18.42 -2.20
N ASP A 674 -0.87 -18.91 -2.23
CA ASP A 674 -1.26 -20.09 -1.49
C ASP A 674 -0.61 -21.34 -2.11
N VAL A 675 0.24 -21.98 -1.30
CA VAL A 675 1.00 -23.18 -1.67
C VAL A 675 0.06 -24.31 -2.09
N LYS A 676 -1.15 -24.42 -1.53
CA LYS A 676 -2.11 -25.48 -1.87
C LYS A 676 -2.53 -25.42 -3.34
N LEU A 677 -2.71 -24.23 -3.89
CA LEU A 677 -3.06 -24.06 -5.30
C LEU A 677 -1.89 -24.40 -6.21
N VAL A 678 -0.67 -23.97 -5.86
CA VAL A 678 0.55 -24.33 -6.59
C VAL A 678 0.77 -25.84 -6.60
N VAL A 679 0.52 -26.53 -5.48
CA VAL A 679 0.56 -28.00 -5.40
C VAL A 679 -0.41 -28.63 -6.39
N ARG A 680 -1.67 -28.17 -6.43
CA ARG A 680 -2.67 -28.71 -7.36
C ARG A 680 -2.31 -28.47 -8.82
N ILE A 681 -1.76 -27.29 -9.14
CA ILE A 681 -1.24 -26.99 -10.47
C ILE A 681 -0.08 -27.93 -10.80
N MET A 682 0.85 -28.17 -9.88
CA MET A 682 1.98 -29.08 -10.10
C MET A 682 1.52 -30.51 -10.36
N GLU A 683 0.57 -31.03 -9.59
CA GLU A 683 -0.01 -32.37 -9.78
C GLU A 683 -0.67 -32.52 -11.16
N GLU A 684 -1.34 -31.47 -11.63
CA GLU A 684 -1.92 -31.42 -12.97
C GLU A 684 -0.84 -31.44 -14.06
N MET A 685 0.24 -30.68 -13.88
CA MET A 685 1.36 -30.62 -14.82
C MET A 685 2.11 -31.95 -14.91
N GLU A 686 2.31 -32.62 -13.79
CA GLU A 686 2.91 -33.96 -13.76
C GLU A 686 2.05 -34.98 -14.50
N ARG A 687 0.73 -34.95 -14.29
CA ARG A 687 -0.19 -35.86 -14.99
C ARG A 687 -0.17 -35.63 -16.51
N ARG A 688 -0.12 -34.37 -16.94
CA ARG A 688 0.01 -34.00 -18.37
C ARG A 688 1.34 -34.51 -18.93
N ASN A 689 2.44 -34.33 -18.20
CA ASN A 689 3.75 -34.81 -18.60
C ASN A 689 3.80 -36.35 -18.72
N SER A 690 3.21 -37.08 -17.77
CA SER A 690 3.10 -38.54 -17.85
C SER A 690 2.29 -39.00 -19.07
N SER A 691 1.23 -38.27 -19.44
CA SER A 691 0.45 -38.56 -20.65
C SER A 691 1.20 -38.27 -21.95
N ILE A 692 2.17 -37.33 -21.95
CA ILE A 692 3.02 -37.06 -23.11
C ILE A 692 4.07 -38.17 -23.24
N GLY A 693 4.70 -38.57 -22.13
CA GLY A 693 5.67 -39.67 -22.09
C GLY A 693 5.10 -41.02 -22.50
N SER A 694 3.80 -41.27 -22.28
CA SER A 694 3.13 -42.52 -22.71
C SER A 694 2.73 -42.54 -24.19
N ARG A 695 2.78 -41.40 -24.89
CA ARG A 695 2.36 -41.28 -26.31
C ARG A 695 3.52 -41.41 -27.30
N ILE A 696 4.76 -41.50 -26.83
CA ILE A 696 5.95 -41.75 -27.65
C ILE A 696 6.42 -43.18 -27.36
N PRO A 697 6.13 -44.18 -28.22
CA PRO A 697 6.74 -45.50 -28.08
C PRO A 697 8.25 -45.39 -28.33
N LEU A 698 9.06 -45.96 -27.43
CA LEU A 698 10.48 -46.23 -27.68
C LEU A 698 10.61 -47.28 -28.80
N SER A 699 10.58 -46.86 -30.07
CA SER A 699 11.21 -47.58 -31.20
C SER A 699 11.05 -46.81 -32.52
N SER A 700 11.91 -45.82 -32.79
CA SER A 700 12.33 -45.44 -34.17
C SER A 700 13.27 -44.23 -34.16
N TYR A 701 14.47 -44.39 -33.61
CA TYR A 701 15.62 -43.59 -34.04
C TYR A 701 16.62 -44.53 -34.66
N GLU A 702 16.37 -44.86 -35.93
CA GLU A 702 17.37 -45.24 -36.93
C GLU A 702 16.60 -45.48 -38.24
N ASN A 703 16.54 -44.44 -39.08
CA ASN A 703 16.84 -44.52 -40.52
C ASN A 703 16.58 -43.17 -41.20
N GLU A 704 17.53 -42.82 -42.07
CA GLU A 704 17.59 -41.63 -42.92
C GLU A 704 16.36 -41.42 -43.83
N PRO A 705 16.13 -40.19 -44.33
CA PRO A 705 14.95 -39.89 -45.13
C PRO A 705 15.14 -40.32 -46.58
N THR A 706 14.24 -41.20 -47.06
CA THR A 706 13.96 -41.31 -48.50
C THR A 706 12.50 -40.96 -48.77
N SER A 707 12.32 -40.08 -49.75
CA SER A 707 11.08 -39.52 -50.26
C SER A 707 10.00 -40.55 -50.61
N GLN A 708 8.75 -40.30 -50.23
CA GLN A 708 7.58 -40.16 -51.14
C GLN A 708 6.25 -40.00 -50.37
N SER A 709 5.56 -38.89 -50.67
CA SER A 709 4.11 -38.77 -50.93
C SER A 709 3.12 -39.63 -50.13
N GLY A 710 2.41 -39.00 -49.18
CA GLY A 710 1.13 -39.50 -48.66
C GLY A 710 0.50 -38.57 -47.60
N ASN A 711 -0.58 -37.88 -47.96
CA ASN A 711 -1.58 -37.12 -47.18
C ASN A 711 -1.36 -36.85 -45.67
N PRO A 712 -1.44 -35.59 -45.18
CA PRO A 712 -1.56 -35.29 -43.77
C PRO A 712 -3.04 -35.24 -43.38
N VAL A 713 -3.53 -36.26 -42.68
CA VAL A 713 -4.76 -36.13 -41.90
C VAL A 713 -4.47 -36.68 -40.50
N CYS A 714 -4.63 -35.81 -39.50
CA CYS A 714 -4.56 -36.05 -38.05
C CYS A 714 -3.20 -35.75 -37.33
N SER A 715 -2.81 -34.47 -37.21
CA SER A 715 -1.76 -34.04 -36.26
C SER A 715 -1.90 -32.64 -35.65
N THR A 716 -2.90 -31.83 -36.02
CA THR A 716 -2.98 -30.42 -35.57
C THR A 716 -3.37 -30.22 -34.10
N GLU A 717 -4.21 -31.07 -33.52
CA GLU A 717 -4.64 -30.94 -32.11
C GLU A 717 -3.60 -31.46 -31.09
N ALA A 718 -2.80 -32.45 -31.49
CA ALA A 718 -1.78 -33.04 -30.61
C ALA A 718 -0.56 -32.11 -30.45
N GLU A 719 -0.14 -31.46 -31.53
CA GLU A 719 0.97 -30.49 -31.52
C GLU A 719 0.61 -29.22 -30.71
N GLY A 720 -0.64 -28.74 -30.80
CA GLY A 720 -1.13 -27.61 -30.01
C GLY A 720 -1.09 -27.85 -28.50
N ASN A 721 -1.49 -29.04 -28.04
CA ASN A 721 -1.50 -29.40 -26.62
C ASN A 721 -0.09 -29.52 -26.00
N VAL A 722 0.91 -29.97 -26.79
CA VAL A 722 2.30 -30.07 -26.33
C VAL A 722 2.92 -28.67 -26.19
N SER A 723 2.69 -27.79 -27.17
CA SER A 723 3.16 -26.40 -27.13
C SER A 723 2.59 -25.61 -25.94
N GLU A 724 1.28 -25.76 -25.69
CA GLU A 724 0.61 -25.14 -24.55
C GLU A 724 1.19 -25.63 -23.21
N THR A 725 1.43 -26.94 -23.08
CA THR A 725 1.99 -27.54 -21.85
C THR A 725 3.40 -27.02 -21.56
N LEU A 726 4.24 -26.80 -22.59
CA LEU A 726 5.58 -26.22 -22.43
C LEU A 726 5.52 -24.75 -21.99
N LEU A 727 4.62 -23.95 -22.56
CA LEU A 727 4.42 -22.55 -22.17
C LEU A 727 3.96 -22.42 -20.71
N LEU A 728 3.03 -23.28 -20.30
CA LEU A 728 2.56 -23.39 -18.92
C LEU A 728 3.68 -23.77 -17.96
N LEU A 729 4.54 -24.71 -18.36
CA LEU A 729 5.70 -25.12 -17.56
C LEU A 729 6.67 -23.95 -17.37
N GLU A 730 6.92 -23.15 -18.40
CA GLU A 730 7.78 -21.98 -18.31
C GLU A 730 7.21 -20.91 -17.36
N LEU A 731 5.91 -20.62 -17.45
CA LEU A 731 5.23 -19.68 -16.56
C LEU A 731 5.27 -20.13 -15.09
N LEU A 732 4.94 -21.40 -14.83
CA LEU A 732 5.02 -21.97 -13.49
C LEU A 732 6.46 -21.89 -12.93
N GLY A 733 7.47 -22.07 -13.79
CA GLY A 733 8.87 -21.88 -13.45
C GLY A 733 9.22 -20.47 -13.00
N LYS A 734 8.74 -19.43 -13.73
CA LYS A 734 8.93 -18.01 -13.37
C LYS A 734 8.31 -17.69 -12.00
N ILE A 735 7.11 -18.21 -11.76
CA ILE A 735 6.39 -18.07 -10.48
C ILE A 735 7.17 -18.72 -9.34
N LEU A 736 7.54 -20.01 -9.48
CA LEU A 736 8.28 -20.74 -8.45
C LEU A 736 9.63 -20.07 -8.17
N GLN A 737 10.32 -19.58 -9.20
CA GLN A 737 11.57 -18.83 -9.03
C GLN A 737 11.36 -17.54 -8.22
N LYS A 738 10.27 -16.78 -8.48
CA LYS A 738 9.90 -15.58 -7.70
C LYS A 738 9.59 -15.96 -6.24
N MET A 739 8.85 -17.05 -6.02
CA MET A 739 8.52 -17.54 -4.67
C MET A 739 9.75 -17.93 -3.88
N VAL A 740 10.65 -18.71 -4.49
CA VAL A 740 11.86 -19.23 -3.88
C VAL A 740 12.86 -18.11 -3.51
N LYS A 741 12.95 -17.05 -4.32
CA LYS A 741 13.78 -15.87 -4.01
C LYS A 741 13.24 -15.07 -2.83
N ASN A 742 11.92 -15.05 -2.65
CA ASN A 742 11.26 -14.19 -1.66
C ASN A 742 10.93 -14.92 -0.35
N VAL A 743 10.83 -16.26 -0.36
CA VAL A 743 10.31 -17.07 0.76
C VAL A 743 11.11 -18.38 0.89
N SER A 744 11.76 -18.58 2.04
CA SER A 744 12.53 -19.79 2.34
C SER A 744 11.68 -20.88 3.03
N ARG A 745 10.62 -21.38 2.37
CA ARG A 745 9.81 -22.50 2.89
C ARG A 745 10.22 -23.83 2.23
N PRO A 746 10.39 -24.92 3.00
CA PRO A 746 10.75 -26.23 2.45
C PRO A 746 9.76 -26.74 1.38
N GLU A 747 8.46 -26.48 1.57
CA GLU A 747 7.38 -26.91 0.68
C GLU A 747 7.51 -26.29 -0.73
N ILE A 748 7.95 -25.02 -0.80
CA ILE A 748 8.14 -24.31 -2.07
C ILE A 748 9.37 -24.86 -2.80
N TRP A 749 10.46 -25.13 -2.07
CA TRP A 749 11.64 -25.78 -2.65
C TRP A 749 11.34 -27.18 -3.20
N GLY A 750 10.45 -27.94 -2.54
CA GLY A 750 9.96 -29.23 -3.06
C GLY A 750 9.18 -29.11 -4.36
N LEU A 751 8.29 -28.12 -4.47
CA LEU A 751 7.60 -27.84 -5.74
C LEU A 751 8.58 -27.41 -6.84
N TYR A 752 9.60 -26.61 -6.49
CA TYR A 752 10.62 -26.21 -7.43
C TYR A 752 11.50 -27.38 -7.91
N ALA A 753 11.79 -28.34 -7.03
CA ALA A 753 12.45 -29.59 -7.40
C ALA A 753 11.60 -30.42 -8.38
N ARG A 754 10.32 -30.62 -8.07
CA ARG A 754 9.36 -31.32 -8.95
C ARG A 754 9.27 -30.68 -10.33
N TRP A 755 9.26 -29.35 -10.38
CA TRP A 755 9.30 -28.61 -11.65
C TRP A 755 10.57 -28.89 -12.47
N HIS A 756 11.75 -28.82 -11.84
CA HIS A 756 13.02 -29.15 -12.50
C HIS A 756 13.11 -30.61 -12.94
N LYS A 757 12.50 -31.53 -12.19
CA LYS A 757 12.35 -32.94 -12.56
C LYS A 757 11.54 -33.11 -13.84
N ILE A 758 10.42 -32.38 -14.00
CA ILE A 758 9.63 -32.37 -15.24
C ILE A 758 10.43 -31.77 -16.41
N LYS A 759 11.20 -30.70 -16.16
CA LYS A 759 12.04 -30.04 -17.17
C LYS A 759 13.23 -30.91 -17.63
N GLY A 760 13.62 -31.91 -16.84
CA GLY A 760 14.79 -32.75 -17.11
C GLY A 760 16.12 -32.10 -16.69
N ASP A 761 16.12 -31.23 -15.67
CA ASP A 761 17.33 -30.66 -15.08
C ASP A 761 17.63 -31.31 -13.72
N PRO A 762 18.33 -32.46 -13.68
CA PRO A 762 18.56 -33.20 -12.45
C PRO A 762 19.52 -32.49 -11.49
N ILE A 763 20.38 -31.59 -12.00
CA ILE A 763 21.32 -30.83 -11.18
C ILE A 763 20.55 -29.86 -10.30
N MET A 764 19.75 -28.98 -10.93
CA MET A 764 18.95 -28.00 -10.22
C MET A 764 17.85 -28.65 -9.36
N CYS A 765 17.27 -29.76 -9.81
CA CYS A 765 16.36 -30.58 -9.00
C CYS A 765 17.02 -31.01 -7.68
N SER A 766 18.25 -31.54 -7.76
CA SER A 766 18.97 -31.99 -6.57
C SER A 766 19.39 -30.85 -5.63
N GLU A 767 19.72 -29.68 -6.16
CA GLU A 767 20.00 -28.48 -5.35
C GLU A 767 18.76 -27.98 -4.61
N ALA A 768 17.60 -28.00 -5.27
CA ALA A 768 16.32 -27.62 -4.68
C ALA A 768 15.91 -28.59 -3.56
N LEU A 769 16.04 -29.91 -3.78
CA LEU A 769 15.79 -30.94 -2.77
C LEU A 769 16.73 -30.79 -1.56
N LEU A 770 18.02 -30.50 -1.77
CA LEU A 770 18.95 -30.22 -0.68
C LEU A 770 18.49 -29.03 0.18
N LYS A 771 17.99 -27.95 -0.44
CA LYS A 771 17.47 -26.79 0.30
C LYS A 771 16.17 -27.11 1.05
N GLN A 772 15.31 -27.93 0.46
CA GLN A 772 14.12 -28.45 1.15
C GLN A 772 14.48 -29.28 2.39
N ILE A 773 15.39 -30.25 2.24
CA ILE A 773 15.88 -31.12 3.32
C ILE A 773 16.48 -30.27 4.45
N ARG A 774 17.36 -29.31 4.13
CA ARG A 774 17.94 -28.39 5.12
C ARG A 774 16.87 -27.58 5.85
N GLY A 775 15.83 -27.14 5.16
CA GLY A 775 14.73 -26.41 5.78
C GLY A 775 13.90 -27.27 6.76
N TYR A 776 13.88 -28.58 6.59
CA TYR A 776 13.27 -29.50 7.55
C TYR A 776 14.18 -29.86 8.73
N GLN A 777 15.52 -29.74 8.61
CA GLN A 777 16.53 -30.05 9.64
C GLN A 777 16.58 -29.03 10.79
N GLY A 778 15.45 -28.85 11.49
CA GLY A 778 15.33 -28.07 12.73
C GLY A 778 15.40 -28.93 14.00
N SER A 779 15.38 -28.28 15.17
CA SER A 779 15.41 -28.93 16.50
C SER A 779 14.32 -29.98 16.72
N ASP A 780 13.19 -29.81 16.04
CA ASP A 780 11.97 -30.59 16.28
C ASP A 780 11.82 -31.76 15.30
N LEU A 781 12.69 -31.87 14.28
CA LEU A 781 12.61 -32.91 13.25
C LEU A 781 12.53 -34.32 13.85
N TRP A 782 13.31 -34.58 14.90
CA TRP A 782 13.41 -35.89 15.52
C TRP A 782 12.31 -36.18 16.57
N LYS A 783 11.40 -35.22 16.77
CA LYS A 783 10.29 -35.29 17.75
C LYS A 783 8.93 -35.21 17.08
N ASP A 784 8.84 -34.55 15.93
CA ASP A 784 7.63 -34.35 15.15
C ASP A 784 7.52 -35.39 14.02
N SER A 785 6.51 -36.26 14.13
CA SER A 785 6.24 -37.35 13.18
C SER A 785 5.90 -36.83 11.78
N ASP A 786 5.08 -35.78 11.67
CA ASP A 786 4.65 -35.23 10.37
C ASP A 786 5.82 -34.55 9.66
N ARG A 787 6.68 -33.88 10.43
CA ARG A 787 7.89 -33.26 9.90
C ARG A 787 8.92 -34.30 9.47
N PHE A 788 9.10 -35.37 10.25
CA PHE A 788 9.96 -36.50 9.88
C PHE A 788 9.50 -37.16 8.58
N LYS A 789 8.18 -37.39 8.43
CA LYS A 789 7.59 -37.95 7.21
C LYS A 789 7.94 -37.14 5.96
N LYS A 790 7.75 -35.81 6.00
CA LYS A 790 8.09 -34.91 4.88
C LYS A 790 9.59 -34.91 4.57
N PHE A 791 10.44 -34.96 5.60
CA PHE A 791 11.89 -35.00 5.47
C PHE A 791 12.39 -36.32 4.87
N ALA A 792 11.85 -37.46 5.32
CA ALA A 792 12.19 -38.78 4.83
C ALA A 792 11.84 -38.92 3.35
N HIS A 793 10.64 -38.50 2.96
CA HIS A 793 10.22 -38.50 1.55
C HIS A 793 11.14 -37.67 0.65
N ALA A 794 11.47 -36.43 1.07
CA ALA A 794 12.41 -35.57 0.31
C ALA A 794 13.82 -36.18 0.23
N SER A 795 14.26 -36.90 1.28
CA SER A 795 15.56 -37.58 1.31
C SER A 795 15.63 -38.78 0.37
N VAL A 796 14.55 -39.57 0.28
CA VAL A 796 14.44 -40.67 -0.68
C VAL A 796 14.46 -40.11 -2.10
N GLU A 797 13.66 -39.09 -2.39
CA GLU A 797 13.61 -38.47 -3.73
C GLU A 797 14.97 -37.88 -4.15
N LEU A 798 15.71 -37.25 -3.23
CA LEU A 798 17.08 -36.78 -3.51
C LEU A 798 18.00 -37.94 -3.91
N CYS A 799 17.91 -39.07 -3.21
CA CYS A 799 18.74 -40.23 -3.47
C CYS A 799 18.39 -40.90 -4.80
N GLU A 800 17.12 -40.91 -5.18
CA GLU A 800 16.68 -41.34 -6.51
C GLU A 800 17.30 -40.47 -7.62
N VAL A 801 17.22 -39.15 -7.50
CA VAL A 801 17.85 -38.23 -8.47
C VAL A 801 19.37 -38.40 -8.52
N TYR A 802 20.03 -38.65 -7.38
CA TYR A 802 21.47 -38.97 -7.34
C TYR A 802 21.79 -40.28 -8.05
N MET A 803 20.93 -41.30 -7.91
CA MET A 803 21.08 -42.55 -8.63
C MET A 803 20.92 -42.36 -10.14
N ASP A 804 19.97 -41.55 -10.58
CA ASP A 804 19.73 -41.27 -12.01
C ASP A 804 20.87 -40.45 -12.63
N MET A 805 21.37 -39.42 -11.94
CA MET A 805 22.57 -38.67 -12.36
C MET A 805 23.81 -39.55 -12.42
N SER A 806 23.92 -40.50 -11.50
CA SER A 806 25.02 -41.47 -11.55
C SER A 806 24.87 -42.38 -12.76
N ALA A 807 23.66 -42.81 -13.15
CA ALA A 807 23.46 -43.67 -14.30
C ALA A 807 23.99 -43.05 -15.61
N SER A 808 23.88 -41.73 -15.77
CA SER A 808 24.38 -40.99 -16.93
C SER A 808 25.85 -40.55 -16.83
N THR A 809 26.46 -40.62 -15.65
CA THR A 809 27.83 -40.12 -15.40
C THR A 809 28.73 -41.21 -14.79
N SER A 810 29.97 -41.36 -15.25
CA SER A 810 30.92 -42.34 -14.68
C SER A 810 31.36 -42.05 -13.23
N SER A 811 30.94 -40.92 -12.64
CA SER A 811 31.32 -40.49 -11.29
C SER A 811 30.50 -41.19 -10.20
N CYS A 812 31.16 -41.76 -9.18
CA CYS A 812 30.53 -42.34 -7.99
C CYS A 812 30.34 -41.35 -6.82
N THR A 813 30.68 -40.08 -7.02
CA THR A 813 30.66 -39.04 -5.97
C THR A 813 29.26 -38.78 -5.40
N LYS A 814 28.25 -38.72 -6.27
CA LYS A 814 26.85 -38.51 -5.88
C LYS A 814 26.26 -39.72 -5.14
N LEU A 815 26.59 -40.94 -5.57
CA LEU A 815 26.17 -42.16 -4.87
C LEU A 815 26.78 -42.25 -3.47
N SER A 816 28.06 -41.90 -3.32
CA SER A 816 28.73 -41.85 -2.01
C SER A 816 28.11 -40.80 -1.09
N SER A 817 27.70 -39.66 -1.65
CA SER A 817 26.99 -38.61 -0.92
C SER A 817 25.60 -39.08 -0.46
N ALA A 818 24.88 -39.82 -1.30
CA ALA A 818 23.58 -40.42 -0.96
C ALA A 818 23.72 -41.44 0.18
N GLU A 819 24.72 -42.33 0.10
CA GLU A 819 24.99 -43.32 1.16
C GLU A 819 25.28 -42.64 2.51
N MET A 820 26.11 -41.58 2.49
CA MET A 820 26.46 -40.83 3.70
C MET A 820 25.22 -40.14 4.30
N HIS A 821 24.40 -39.50 3.47
CA HIS A 821 23.16 -38.85 3.91
C HIS A 821 22.19 -39.83 4.56
N LEU A 822 21.90 -40.95 3.88
CA LEU A 822 20.96 -41.97 4.38
C LEU A 822 21.49 -42.67 5.63
N SER A 823 22.78 -43.05 5.67
CA SER A 823 23.38 -43.71 6.85
C SER A 823 23.34 -42.80 8.08
N ASN A 824 23.63 -41.51 7.90
CA ASN A 824 23.53 -40.53 8.99
C ASN A 824 22.08 -40.33 9.45
N THR A 825 21.16 -40.23 8.49
CA THR A 825 19.73 -40.05 8.76
C THR A 825 19.15 -41.21 9.55
N ILE A 826 19.37 -42.46 9.10
CA ILE A 826 18.89 -43.67 9.77
C ILE A 826 19.46 -43.79 11.19
N ARG A 827 20.73 -43.41 11.38
CA ARG A 827 21.35 -43.39 12.70
C ARG A 827 20.69 -42.40 13.66
N GLN A 828 20.22 -41.26 13.16
CA GLN A 828 19.56 -40.21 13.95
C GLN A 828 18.06 -40.48 14.14
N ALA A 829 17.41 -41.13 13.18
CA ALA A 829 15.97 -41.39 13.14
C ALA A 829 15.51 -42.60 13.99
N LYS A 830 16.31 -43.07 14.96
CA LYS A 830 16.00 -44.29 15.74
C LYS A 830 14.67 -44.23 16.50
N SER A 831 14.21 -43.03 16.85
CA SER A 831 12.91 -42.80 17.49
C SER A 831 11.71 -43.11 16.59
N PHE A 832 11.93 -43.27 15.27
CA PHE A 832 10.90 -43.57 14.28
C PHE A 832 11.09 -44.94 13.62
N SER A 833 11.77 -45.89 14.29
CA SER A 833 12.05 -47.22 13.72
C SER A 833 10.80 -47.96 13.23
N ASP A 834 9.66 -47.66 13.82
CA ASP A 834 8.40 -48.37 13.59
C ASP A 834 7.56 -47.72 12.48
N THR A 835 8.02 -46.61 11.88
CA THR A 835 7.28 -45.92 10.81
C THR A 835 7.63 -46.46 9.43
N GLN A 836 6.67 -46.36 8.49
CA GLN A 836 6.89 -46.76 7.10
C GLN A 836 8.03 -45.95 6.47
N GLU A 837 8.10 -44.66 6.78
CA GLU A 837 9.09 -43.75 6.20
C GLU A 837 10.53 -44.09 6.62
N PHE A 838 10.72 -44.66 7.81
CA PHE A 838 12.02 -45.19 8.23
C PHE A 838 12.42 -46.44 7.43
N GLN A 839 11.45 -47.33 7.17
CA GLN A 839 11.67 -48.51 6.33
C GLN A 839 12.00 -48.11 4.88
N ASP A 840 11.33 -47.09 4.33
CA ASP A 840 11.59 -46.56 2.99
C ASP A 840 13.03 -46.02 2.86
N LEU A 841 13.53 -45.31 3.88
CA LEU A 841 14.91 -44.83 3.94
C LEU A 841 15.92 -46.00 3.97
N GLN A 842 15.62 -47.07 4.71
CA GLN A 842 16.47 -48.25 4.80
C GLN A 842 16.53 -49.00 3.46
N ALA A 843 15.38 -49.19 2.81
CA ALA A 843 15.30 -49.80 1.48
C ALA A 843 16.05 -48.97 0.42
N CYS A 844 15.93 -47.64 0.48
CA CYS A 844 16.68 -46.73 -0.38
C CYS A 844 18.21 -46.87 -0.16
N LEU A 845 18.67 -46.95 1.10
CA LEU A 845 20.09 -47.14 1.42
C LEU A 845 20.65 -48.45 0.86
N ASP A 846 19.89 -49.54 1.00
CA ASP A 846 20.29 -50.84 0.49
C ASP A 846 20.41 -50.83 -1.05
N THR A 847 19.50 -50.12 -1.71
CA THR A 847 19.53 -49.90 -3.17
C THR A 847 20.76 -49.09 -3.60
N VAL A 848 21.07 -48.00 -2.89
CA VAL A 848 22.27 -47.17 -3.15
C VAL A 848 23.55 -47.99 -2.97
N ARG A 849 23.64 -48.79 -1.90
CA ARG A 849 24.78 -49.68 -1.63
C ARG A 849 24.94 -50.75 -2.70
N ALA A 850 23.84 -51.34 -3.18
CA ALA A 850 23.87 -52.30 -4.27
C ALA A 850 24.44 -51.68 -5.55
N LYS A 851 24.01 -50.45 -5.92
CA LYS A 851 24.54 -49.70 -7.07
C LYS A 851 26.00 -49.27 -6.90
N LEU A 852 26.44 -48.92 -5.68
CA LEU A 852 27.85 -48.63 -5.39
C LEU A 852 28.73 -49.88 -5.55
N LYS A 853 28.28 -51.01 -5.01
CA LYS A 853 28.98 -52.30 -5.14
C LYS A 853 29.10 -52.72 -6.60
N SER A 854 28.03 -52.63 -7.39
CA SER A 854 28.06 -53.01 -8.80
C SER A 854 29.03 -52.17 -9.63
N ARG A 855 29.14 -50.86 -9.34
CA ARG A 855 30.11 -49.98 -10.00
C ARG A 855 31.55 -50.23 -9.57
N THR A 856 31.76 -50.59 -8.31
CA THR A 856 33.09 -50.95 -7.80
C THR A 856 33.59 -52.25 -8.41
N THR A 857 32.69 -53.19 -8.76
CA THR A 857 33.02 -54.44 -9.45
C THR A 857 33.16 -54.31 -10.98
N LEU A 858 32.77 -53.16 -11.57
CA LEU A 858 32.82 -52.88 -13.01
C LEU A 858 33.97 -51.94 -13.41
N ALA A 859 34.79 -51.49 -12.48
CA ALA A 859 36.01 -50.71 -12.76
C ALA A 859 37.21 -51.67 -12.94
N PRO A 860 37.89 -51.69 -14.10
CA PRO A 860 39.22 -52.28 -14.20
C PRO A 860 40.26 -51.49 -13.38
#